data_AF-A0A5C6BWE1-F1
#
_entry.id   AF-A0A5C6BWE1-F1
#
_cell.length_a   1.000
_cell.length_b   1.000
_cell.length_c   1.000
_cell.angle_alpha   90.00
_cell.angle_beta   90.00
_cell.angle_gamma   90.00
#
_symmetry.space_group_name_H-M   'P 1'
#
loop_
_entity.id
_entity.type
_entity.pdbx_description
1 polymer ?
#
loop_
_entity_poly.entity_id
_entity_poly.type
_entity_poly.pdbx_seq_one_letter_code
_entity_poly.pdbx_strand_id
1 'polypeptide(L)'
;MIRFRPVSATTAQTAASPSPAIATVESTCLSHGWLVMYFAAAAACLLLSGAAHAASPDAPVAQSDPRKTIELDVYPQSISLNSGEDFQSIVAVLRREDGVTLDVTDRVRWSLEDESLAKIDGHVVRPVADGTTVLAGHFEDALVQVKVSVENAATNPPVSFAKDVMPVLTRSGCNTGSCHGAARGKDGFRLSLFGFDPQGDYQRVTREIGVRRINLAVPSESLFLKKATGAVPHTGGKLFDVESDYYATLLRWLEAGAVNDPADSPPPAVTSVAIYPPQAVLEGEAAMQRMVAVATYADGTTRDLSRLAAFSTNNSPVASIEQDGVVTAGSRGEAFVMARFDTHTVGSQILTLPADLKYTPPAPEPGNYVDQLVDKKLQQLRLVPSGPCTDAEFIRRLTIDITGLLPTEEEVLRFTADPAPDKREALVDQLLERKEFSEIWALKFAQLLMIKSSNVVSKKSALLYASWLTDQFARNVPINEMVHDLLTSTGGTFGEPATNFYEIERDTLKTSENVAQVFMGIRTQCTQCHNHPFDRWTMNDYYGLAAFFAQVGRKQAEDYREKIVFNQFSGETKHPVTGKTVAPKFLGGIEPDTKGKDRREVLADWLVSPENPFFAPSIANRVWAHYMGVGIIDQVDDIRVSNPPTNPELLAKLGEKLIEYDYDFRKLVRDICVSRAYSRSSLANESNAHDTRNYAHAVIRRIPAESLLDCLCQVTNSPDKFSGLPLGSRAVQIADGAVSNYFLNTFGRSPRLTVCDCEATTSPSLSQALHLLNGESVHNKIVRSKVISKWLGEEKLTPDQVLDRIYIRSLARMPDDTERTATHEMLAAEGANANQVLEDVFWAVLNGREFVFNH
;
A
#
# COMPACT_ATOMS: atom_id res chain seq x y z
N MET A 1 12.45 34.83 14.61
CA MET A 1 12.47 36.07 13.79
C MET A 1 13.04 35.72 12.43
N ILE A 2 12.35 36.09 11.36
CA ILE A 2 12.81 36.47 10.00
C ILE A 2 11.52 36.55 9.18
N ARG A 3 11.27 37.69 8.51
CA ARG A 3 10.04 37.96 7.73
C ARG A 3 10.37 37.94 6.25
N PHE A 4 9.54 37.29 5.44
CA PHE A 4 9.47 37.57 4.01
C PHE A 4 8.29 38.51 3.70
N ARG A 5 8.51 39.48 2.81
CA ARG A 5 7.49 40.37 2.24
C ARG A 5 7.07 39.82 0.87
N PRO A 6 5.78 39.87 0.50
CA PRO A 6 5.35 39.73 -0.88
C PRO A 6 5.50 41.07 -1.64
N VAL A 7 5.59 40.99 -2.97
CA VAL A 7 5.46 42.14 -3.87
C VAL A 7 4.37 41.84 -4.89
N SER A 8 3.42 42.76 -5.00
CA SER A 8 2.43 42.89 -6.07
C SER A 8 2.74 44.22 -6.81
N ALA A 9 2.19 44.59 -7.96
CA ALA A 9 1.08 44.06 -8.77
C ALA A 9 1.14 44.67 -10.20
N THR A 10 0.28 44.19 -11.14
CA THR A 10 -0.41 44.99 -12.22
C THR A 10 0.41 45.78 -13.28
N THR A 11 -0.02 46.11 -14.51
CA THR A 11 -1.11 45.75 -15.47
C THR A 11 -0.86 46.48 -16.81
N ALA A 12 -1.46 45.99 -17.93
CA ALA A 12 -1.86 46.65 -19.21
C ALA A 12 -1.42 45.78 -20.41
N GLN A 13 -2.24 45.11 -21.22
CA GLN A 13 -3.60 45.30 -21.79
C GLN A 13 -3.65 46.15 -23.09
N THR A 14 -4.39 45.64 -24.09
CA THR A 14 -4.71 46.19 -25.44
C THR A 14 -3.61 46.05 -26.52
N ALA A 15 -3.90 45.76 -27.81
CA ALA A 15 -5.16 45.45 -28.50
C ALA A 15 -4.98 44.75 -29.88
N ALA A 16 -6.10 44.20 -30.38
CA ALA A 16 -6.51 44.05 -31.79
C ALA A 16 -5.82 43.07 -32.78
N SER A 17 -6.67 42.19 -33.33
CA SER A 17 -6.59 41.41 -34.57
C SER A 17 -6.83 42.31 -35.82
N PRO A 18 -6.62 41.90 -37.11
CA PRO A 18 -7.15 40.66 -37.72
C PRO A 18 -6.36 39.95 -38.86
N SER A 19 -6.81 38.72 -39.18
CA SER A 19 -6.65 37.97 -40.46
C SER A 19 -7.39 38.66 -41.64
N PRO A 20 -7.44 38.19 -42.92
CA PRO A 20 -7.09 36.84 -43.47
C PRO A 20 -6.48 36.77 -44.91
N ALA A 21 -6.20 35.54 -45.40
CA ALA A 21 -6.35 35.03 -46.80
C ALA A 21 -5.51 33.73 -46.96
N ILE A 22 -6.09 32.53 -47.16
CA ILE A 22 -6.59 31.91 -48.42
C ILE A 22 -5.49 31.52 -49.42
N ALA A 23 -5.31 30.20 -49.61
CA ALA A 23 -4.93 29.56 -50.87
C ALA A 23 -5.38 28.09 -50.89
N THR A 24 -6.10 27.67 -51.93
CA THR A 24 -6.63 26.30 -52.13
C THR A 24 -6.50 25.88 -53.60
N VAL A 25 -5.88 24.73 -53.88
CA VAL A 25 -6.01 23.88 -55.10
C VAL A 25 -5.59 22.47 -54.62
N GLU A 26 -6.39 21.38 -54.66
CA GLU A 26 -6.95 20.62 -55.79
C GLU A 26 -5.89 20.11 -56.81
N SER A 27 -5.95 18.91 -57.40
CA SER A 27 -6.82 17.71 -57.22
C SER A 27 -6.28 16.52 -58.05
N THR A 28 -6.92 15.32 -57.93
CA THR A 28 -6.99 14.20 -58.93
C THR A 28 -5.73 13.37 -59.28
N CYS A 29 -5.76 12.09 -59.72
CA CYS A 29 -6.73 10.96 -59.66
C CYS A 29 -6.06 9.65 -60.21
N LEU A 30 -6.83 8.53 -60.25
CA LEU A 30 -6.69 7.30 -61.09
C LEU A 30 -5.84 6.12 -60.55
N SER A 31 -6.12 4.81 -60.81
CA SER A 31 -7.37 3.99 -60.94
C SER A 31 -7.07 2.51 -61.35
N HIS A 32 -8.03 1.57 -61.20
CA HIS A 32 -8.10 0.16 -61.72
C HIS A 32 -7.22 -0.94 -61.05
N GLY A 33 -7.59 -2.24 -60.93
CA GLY A 33 -8.89 -2.94 -61.11
C GLY A 33 -8.80 -4.44 -61.56
N TRP A 34 -9.84 -5.27 -61.27
CA TRP A 34 -10.15 -6.65 -61.78
C TRP A 34 -9.30 -7.83 -61.20
N LEU A 35 -9.68 -9.13 -61.07
CA LEU A 35 -10.78 -10.04 -61.52
C LEU A 35 -11.33 -10.94 -60.34
N VAL A 36 -11.87 -12.17 -60.55
CA VAL A 36 -13.31 -12.52 -60.76
C VAL A 36 -13.57 -14.07 -60.83
N MET A 37 -14.57 -14.59 -60.05
CA MET A 37 -15.33 -15.88 -60.16
C MET A 37 -14.69 -17.30 -60.10
N TYR A 38 -15.33 -18.26 -59.36
CA TYR A 38 -16.09 -19.42 -59.93
C TYR A 38 -16.86 -20.29 -58.88
N PHE A 39 -18.16 -20.58 -59.15
CA PHE A 39 -19.08 -21.71 -58.78
C PHE A 39 -18.83 -22.60 -57.53
N ALA A 40 -19.80 -22.86 -56.61
CA ALA A 40 -21.10 -23.58 -56.72
C ALA A 40 -20.97 -25.11 -56.97
N ALA A 41 -21.71 -26.05 -56.36
CA ALA A 41 -22.85 -26.03 -55.42
C ALA A 41 -23.00 -27.39 -54.67
N ALA A 42 -23.72 -27.41 -53.53
CA ALA A 42 -24.51 -28.57 -53.07
C ALA A 42 -25.46 -28.15 -51.93
N ALA A 43 -26.77 -28.27 -52.13
CA ALA A 43 -27.79 -27.99 -51.12
C ALA A 43 -28.58 -29.26 -50.77
N ALA A 44 -28.90 -29.44 -49.48
CA ALA A 44 -30.19 -29.88 -48.95
C ALA A 44 -30.04 -30.57 -47.58
N CYS A 45 -30.56 -29.95 -46.50
CA CYS A 45 -31.76 -30.41 -45.79
C CYS A 45 -31.98 -29.72 -44.43
N LEU A 46 -33.26 -29.64 -44.04
CA LEU A 46 -33.78 -29.42 -42.67
C LEU A 46 -33.71 -28.02 -42.05
N LEU A 47 -34.62 -27.16 -42.54
CA LEU A 47 -35.66 -26.48 -41.75
C LEU A 47 -35.46 -26.37 -40.21
N LEU A 48 -35.18 -25.16 -39.70
CA LEU A 48 -35.84 -24.52 -38.53
C LEU A 48 -35.13 -23.22 -38.12
N SER A 49 -35.62 -22.06 -38.56
CA SER A 49 -35.58 -20.76 -37.84
C SER A 49 -36.17 -19.64 -38.70
N GLY A 50 -36.89 -18.71 -38.08
CA GLY A 50 -37.54 -17.61 -38.77
C GLY A 50 -36.62 -16.40 -38.98
N ALA A 51 -36.58 -15.91 -40.22
CA ALA A 51 -36.22 -14.55 -40.65
C ALA A 51 -35.41 -13.66 -39.67
N ALA A 52 -34.10 -13.92 -39.53
CA ALA A 52 -33.18 -12.85 -39.21
C ALA A 52 -33.06 -11.90 -40.42
N HIS A 53 -33.36 -10.62 -40.24
CA HIS A 53 -33.00 -9.61 -41.24
C HIS A 53 -31.47 -9.54 -41.33
N ALA A 54 -30.91 -9.86 -42.49
CA ALA A 54 -29.49 -9.67 -42.75
C ALA A 54 -29.19 -8.16 -42.76
N ALA A 55 -28.53 -7.67 -41.70
CA ALA A 55 -28.04 -6.31 -41.65
C ALA A 55 -26.95 -6.09 -42.71
N SER A 56 -26.97 -4.93 -43.35
CA SER A 56 -25.96 -4.55 -44.36
C SER A 56 -24.57 -4.46 -43.70
N PRO A 57 -23.49 -4.97 -44.33
CA PRO A 57 -22.15 -4.97 -43.75
C PRO A 57 -21.50 -3.58 -43.61
N ASP A 58 -22.10 -2.54 -44.21
CA ASP A 58 -21.59 -1.16 -44.18
C ASP A 58 -22.38 -0.21 -43.24
N ALA A 59 -23.21 -0.76 -42.35
CA ALA A 59 -23.75 0.06 -41.26
C ALA A 59 -22.62 0.34 -40.26
N PRO A 60 -22.26 1.62 -39.96
CA PRO A 60 -21.36 1.88 -38.86
C PRO A 60 -22.00 1.31 -37.59
N VAL A 61 -21.28 0.44 -36.89
CA VAL A 61 -21.68 0.00 -35.55
C VAL A 61 -21.80 1.27 -34.73
N ALA A 62 -23.04 1.63 -34.38
CA ALA A 62 -23.29 2.81 -33.59
C ALA A 62 -22.59 2.60 -32.25
N GLN A 63 -21.48 3.30 -32.03
CA GLN A 63 -20.85 3.37 -30.73
C GLN A 63 -21.93 3.84 -29.75
N SER A 64 -22.16 3.07 -28.70
CA SER A 64 -23.03 3.48 -27.62
C SER A 64 -22.57 4.84 -27.11
N ASP A 65 -23.54 5.72 -26.80
CA ASP A 65 -23.22 6.98 -26.15
C ASP A 65 -22.57 6.66 -24.79
N PRO A 66 -21.30 7.02 -24.52
CA PRO A 66 -20.66 6.73 -23.23
C PRO A 66 -21.29 7.50 -22.06
N ARG A 67 -22.24 8.39 -22.33
CA ARG A 67 -23.09 9.07 -21.33
C ARG A 67 -24.37 8.30 -21.03
N LYS A 68 -24.61 7.15 -21.69
CA LYS A 68 -25.76 6.29 -21.45
C LYS A 68 -25.70 5.66 -20.05
N THR A 69 -26.80 5.81 -19.34
CA THR A 69 -27.11 5.18 -18.06
C THR A 69 -27.27 3.66 -18.21
N ILE A 70 -26.72 2.88 -17.27
CA ILE A 70 -26.94 1.43 -17.19
C ILE A 70 -27.67 1.02 -15.90
N GLU A 71 -27.27 1.59 -14.76
CA GLU A 71 -27.64 1.05 -13.44
C GLU A 71 -27.86 2.17 -12.42
N LEU A 72 -28.87 2.01 -11.56
CA LEU A 72 -29.15 2.89 -10.43
C LEU A 72 -28.98 2.07 -9.15
N ASP A 73 -27.90 2.29 -8.43
CA ASP A 73 -27.66 1.72 -7.10
C ASP A 73 -28.30 2.63 -6.03
N VAL A 74 -28.93 2.05 -5.01
CA VAL A 74 -29.40 2.78 -3.82
C VAL A 74 -28.82 2.15 -2.57
N TYR A 75 -28.25 2.98 -1.69
CA TYR A 75 -27.65 2.56 -0.44
C TYR A 75 -28.26 3.26 0.79
N PRO A 76 -28.39 2.57 1.93
CA PRO A 76 -28.16 1.13 2.11
C PRO A 76 -29.24 0.29 1.39
N GLN A 77 -28.91 -0.98 1.07
CA GLN A 77 -29.82 -1.89 0.34
C GLN A 77 -31.05 -2.34 1.17
N SER A 78 -31.04 -2.08 2.48
CA SER A 78 -32.17 -2.24 3.38
C SER A 78 -32.09 -1.20 4.51
N ILE A 79 -33.23 -0.85 5.07
CA ILE A 79 -33.35 0.14 6.15
C ILE A 79 -34.03 -0.53 7.35
N SER A 80 -33.43 -0.40 8.53
CA SER A 80 -34.03 -0.78 9.81
C SER A 80 -34.05 0.44 10.73
N LEU A 81 -35.22 0.79 11.25
CA LEU A 81 -35.45 1.89 12.18
C LEU A 81 -36.04 1.29 13.45
N ASN A 82 -35.29 1.31 14.53
CA ASN A 82 -35.50 0.45 15.72
C ASN A 82 -35.93 1.26 16.96
N SER A 83 -36.11 2.58 16.80
CA SER A 83 -36.63 3.51 17.80
C SER A 83 -37.30 4.72 17.13
N GLY A 84 -38.12 5.48 17.86
CA GLY A 84 -38.74 6.72 17.39
C GLY A 84 -37.78 7.88 17.06
N GLU A 85 -36.50 7.76 17.45
CA GLU A 85 -35.46 8.76 17.15
C GLU A 85 -34.51 8.33 16.03
N ASP A 86 -34.64 7.09 15.55
CA ASP A 86 -33.82 6.57 14.46
C ASP A 86 -34.06 7.34 13.16
N PHE A 87 -33.05 7.33 12.29
CA PHE A 87 -33.13 7.84 10.94
C PHE A 87 -32.19 7.03 10.05
N GLN A 88 -32.47 7.03 8.75
CA GLN A 88 -31.56 6.48 7.75
C GLN A 88 -31.48 7.40 6.54
N SER A 89 -30.29 7.94 6.31
CA SER A 89 -29.93 8.69 5.12
C SER A 89 -29.79 7.71 3.95
N ILE A 90 -30.28 8.09 2.78
CA ILE A 90 -30.16 7.31 1.55
C ILE A 90 -29.25 8.04 0.56
N VAL A 91 -28.51 7.28 -0.25
CA VAL A 91 -27.77 7.80 -1.39
C VAL A 91 -28.08 6.96 -2.62
N ALA A 92 -28.38 7.63 -3.74
CA ALA A 92 -28.62 6.99 -5.03
C ALA A 92 -27.50 7.34 -6.00
N VAL A 93 -26.89 6.32 -6.58
CA VAL A 93 -25.71 6.43 -7.44
C VAL A 93 -26.02 5.84 -8.81
N LEU A 94 -25.92 6.67 -9.84
CA LEU A 94 -26.13 6.28 -11.22
C LEU A 94 -24.79 5.84 -11.83
N ARG A 95 -24.71 4.64 -12.41
CA ARG A 95 -23.53 4.15 -13.13
C ARG A 95 -23.73 4.26 -14.64
N ARG A 96 -22.79 4.93 -15.31
CA ARG A 96 -22.71 5.07 -16.77
C ARG A 96 -21.96 3.88 -17.40
N GLU A 97 -22.15 3.71 -18.71
CA GLU A 97 -21.45 2.69 -19.52
C GLU A 97 -19.92 2.82 -19.48
N ASP A 98 -19.39 4.04 -19.32
CA ASP A 98 -17.95 4.31 -19.19
C ASP A 98 -17.40 4.20 -17.74
N GLY A 99 -18.21 3.63 -16.83
CA GLY A 99 -17.87 3.39 -15.42
C GLY A 99 -18.00 4.61 -14.50
N VAL A 100 -18.30 5.80 -15.02
CA VAL A 100 -18.48 7.01 -14.20
C VAL A 100 -19.73 6.87 -13.33
N THR A 101 -19.61 7.28 -12.06
CA THR A 101 -20.70 7.32 -11.10
C THR A 101 -21.18 8.74 -10.86
N LEU A 102 -22.49 8.94 -10.77
CA LEU A 102 -23.11 10.23 -10.47
C LEU A 102 -24.02 10.10 -9.25
N ASP A 103 -23.84 10.94 -8.23
CA ASP A 103 -24.84 11.11 -7.17
C ASP A 103 -26.09 11.75 -7.77
N VAL A 104 -27.20 11.00 -7.76
CA VAL A 104 -28.50 11.44 -8.27
C VAL A 104 -29.55 11.53 -7.16
N THR A 105 -29.15 11.49 -5.90
CA THR A 105 -30.05 11.37 -4.73
C THR A 105 -31.18 12.41 -4.71
N ASP A 106 -30.89 13.68 -5.02
CA ASP A 106 -31.88 14.76 -5.07
C ASP A 106 -32.71 14.79 -6.38
N ARG A 107 -32.30 14.00 -7.38
CA ARG A 107 -32.97 13.87 -8.68
C ARG A 107 -33.90 12.66 -8.73
N VAL A 108 -33.71 11.67 -7.84
CA VAL A 108 -34.65 10.55 -7.66
C VAL A 108 -35.94 11.07 -7.02
N ARG A 109 -37.10 10.66 -7.56
CA ARG A 109 -38.38 10.83 -6.89
C ARG A 109 -38.59 9.66 -5.93
N TRP A 110 -38.55 9.97 -4.63
CA TRP A 110 -38.80 9.02 -3.56
C TRP A 110 -40.28 8.95 -3.17
N SER A 111 -40.76 7.75 -2.86
CA SER A 111 -42.10 7.49 -2.32
C SER A 111 -42.08 6.23 -1.44
N LEU A 112 -42.96 6.15 -0.45
CA LEU A 112 -43.19 4.94 0.34
C LEU A 112 -44.49 4.27 -0.11
N GLU A 113 -44.53 2.93 -0.14
CA GLU A 113 -45.77 2.19 -0.40
C GLU A 113 -46.81 2.35 0.73
N ASP A 114 -46.33 2.59 1.96
CA ASP A 114 -47.13 2.94 3.13
C ASP A 114 -46.45 4.04 3.95
N GLU A 115 -46.97 5.28 3.82
CA GLU A 115 -46.52 6.47 4.55
C GLU A 115 -47.01 6.52 6.02
N SER A 116 -47.85 5.57 6.46
CA SER A 116 -48.27 5.49 7.87
C SER A 116 -47.20 4.85 8.77
N LEU A 117 -46.28 4.09 8.18
CA LEU A 117 -45.21 3.36 8.90
C LEU A 117 -43.90 4.15 8.96
N ALA A 118 -43.56 4.88 7.89
CA ALA A 118 -42.37 5.72 7.81
C ALA A 118 -42.67 7.01 7.01
N LYS A 119 -41.79 7.99 7.11
CA LYS A 119 -41.84 9.23 6.33
C LYS A 119 -40.47 9.57 5.73
N ILE A 120 -40.48 10.29 4.62
CA ILE A 120 -39.28 10.79 3.94
C ILE A 120 -39.13 12.30 4.25
N ASP A 121 -37.92 12.71 4.63
CA ASP A 121 -37.52 14.08 4.93
C ASP A 121 -36.26 14.40 4.10
N GLY A 122 -36.47 14.89 2.87
CA GLY A 122 -35.41 15.02 1.86
C GLY A 122 -34.87 13.64 1.44
N HIS A 123 -33.63 13.34 1.82
CA HIS A 123 -32.96 12.05 1.62
C HIS A 123 -32.85 11.23 2.93
N VAL A 124 -33.70 11.51 3.92
CA VAL A 124 -33.69 10.82 5.22
C VAL A 124 -35.04 10.14 5.47
N VAL A 125 -35.02 8.82 5.70
CA VAL A 125 -36.18 8.06 6.14
C VAL A 125 -36.27 8.11 7.66
N ARG A 126 -37.48 8.33 8.19
CA ARG A 126 -37.77 8.40 9.63
C ARG A 126 -38.98 7.52 9.99
N PRO A 127 -39.02 6.93 11.18
CA PRO A 127 -40.12 6.06 11.61
C PRO A 127 -41.37 6.88 11.96
N VAL A 128 -42.54 6.22 11.84
CA VAL A 128 -43.85 6.76 12.22
C VAL A 128 -44.64 5.72 13.01
N ALA A 129 -44.70 4.47 12.55
CA ALA A 129 -45.35 3.36 13.24
C ALA A 129 -44.71 2.00 12.88
N ASP A 130 -44.82 1.04 13.79
CA ASP A 130 -44.19 -0.28 13.66
C ASP A 130 -44.76 -1.08 12.48
N GLY A 131 -43.88 -1.68 11.67
CA GLY A 131 -44.28 -2.46 10.50
C GLY A 131 -43.17 -2.67 9.47
N THR A 132 -43.56 -2.96 8.23
CA THR A 132 -42.65 -3.06 7.09
C THR A 132 -43.29 -2.39 5.88
N THR A 133 -42.53 -1.53 5.20
CA THR A 133 -42.92 -0.83 3.99
C THR A 133 -41.77 -0.88 2.96
N VAL A 134 -42.00 -0.36 1.77
CA VAL A 134 -41.00 -0.29 0.70
C VAL A 134 -40.79 1.17 0.31
N LEU A 135 -39.53 1.60 0.30
CA LEU A 135 -39.08 2.84 -0.31
C LEU A 135 -38.84 2.60 -1.80
N ALA A 136 -39.67 3.21 -2.64
CA ALA A 136 -39.49 3.24 -4.09
C ALA A 136 -38.76 4.53 -4.51
N GLY A 137 -37.69 4.38 -5.28
CA GLY A 137 -36.95 5.46 -5.92
C GLY A 137 -37.12 5.39 -7.44
N HIS A 138 -37.71 6.43 -8.02
CA HIS A 138 -37.88 6.56 -9.47
C HIS A 138 -36.91 7.59 -10.07
N PHE A 139 -36.16 7.19 -11.09
CA PHE A 139 -35.28 8.08 -11.85
C PHE A 139 -35.31 7.70 -13.33
N GLU A 140 -35.79 8.61 -14.18
CA GLU A 140 -36.07 8.33 -15.59
C GLU A 140 -36.96 7.06 -15.70
N ASP A 141 -36.55 6.04 -16.45
CA ASP A 141 -37.28 4.76 -16.56
C ASP A 141 -36.87 3.73 -15.48
N ALA A 142 -35.91 4.05 -14.61
CA ALA A 142 -35.45 3.16 -13.55
C ALA A 142 -36.32 3.25 -12.29
N LEU A 143 -36.65 2.08 -11.71
CA LEU A 143 -37.27 1.91 -10.41
C LEU A 143 -36.37 1.03 -9.54
N VAL A 144 -36.02 1.53 -8.36
CA VAL A 144 -35.35 0.75 -7.31
C VAL A 144 -36.27 0.68 -6.09
N GLN A 145 -36.33 -0.48 -5.45
CA GLN A 145 -37.11 -0.72 -4.24
C GLN A 145 -36.19 -1.13 -3.09
N VAL A 146 -36.30 -0.45 -1.95
CA VAL A 146 -35.53 -0.72 -0.73
C VAL A 146 -36.51 -1.08 0.39
N LYS A 147 -36.30 -2.21 1.05
CA LYS A 147 -37.13 -2.63 2.19
C LYS A 147 -36.86 -1.72 3.39
N VAL A 148 -37.92 -1.22 4.02
CA VAL A 148 -37.89 -0.46 5.27
C VAL A 148 -38.61 -1.25 6.36
N SER A 149 -37.89 -1.67 7.39
CA SER A 149 -38.45 -2.21 8.64
C SER A 149 -38.51 -1.10 9.70
N VAL A 150 -39.62 -1.02 10.44
CA VAL A 150 -39.79 -0.10 11.56
C VAL A 150 -40.24 -0.88 12.80
N GLU A 151 -39.51 -0.72 13.90
CA GLU A 151 -39.79 -1.34 15.19
C GLU A 151 -39.66 -0.30 16.32
N ASN A 152 -40.52 -0.38 17.33
CA ASN A 152 -40.51 0.48 18.53
C ASN A 152 -40.56 2.00 18.23
N ALA A 153 -41.25 2.42 17.16
CA ALA A 153 -41.37 3.81 16.72
C ALA A 153 -41.98 4.76 17.78
N ALA A 154 -42.74 4.21 18.72
CA ALA A 154 -43.31 4.95 19.86
C ALA A 154 -42.35 5.09 21.06
N THR A 155 -41.13 4.56 20.97
CA THR A 155 -40.16 4.54 22.08
C THR A 155 -38.89 5.32 21.73
N ASN A 156 -38.41 6.11 22.70
CA ASN A 156 -37.16 6.85 22.59
C ASN A 156 -36.21 6.30 23.68
N PRO A 157 -35.21 5.48 23.33
CA PRO A 157 -34.25 4.94 24.28
C PRO A 157 -33.54 6.01 25.13
N PRO A 158 -33.13 5.69 26.37
CA PRO A 158 -32.28 6.58 27.15
C PRO A 158 -30.92 6.75 26.46
N VAL A 159 -30.35 7.95 26.54
CA VAL A 159 -29.05 8.27 25.92
C VAL A 159 -27.94 7.43 26.57
N SER A 160 -27.28 6.59 25.79
CA SER A 160 -26.19 5.72 26.21
C SER A 160 -24.87 6.49 26.26
N PHE A 161 -24.07 6.25 27.29
CA PHE A 161 -22.75 6.89 27.35
C PHE A 161 -21.83 6.33 26.25
N ALA A 162 -21.78 5.01 26.09
CA ALA A 162 -20.96 4.35 25.09
C ALA A 162 -21.49 4.50 23.66
N LYS A 163 -22.82 4.41 23.40
CA LYS A 163 -23.37 4.48 22.02
C LYS A 163 -23.62 5.89 21.51
N ASP A 164 -23.80 6.89 22.37
CA ASP A 164 -24.24 8.25 21.94
C ASP A 164 -23.27 9.34 22.39
N VAL A 165 -22.95 9.41 23.70
CA VAL A 165 -22.06 10.45 24.24
C VAL A 165 -20.64 10.31 23.70
N MET A 166 -20.07 9.10 23.75
CA MET A 166 -18.68 8.87 23.32
C MET A 166 -18.45 9.12 21.82
N PRO A 167 -19.32 8.68 20.89
CA PRO A 167 -19.21 9.06 19.48
C PRO A 167 -19.25 10.57 19.25
N VAL A 168 -20.12 11.32 19.95
CA VAL A 168 -20.12 12.79 19.87
C VAL A 168 -18.76 13.37 20.27
N LEU A 169 -18.12 12.87 21.33
CA LEU A 169 -16.79 13.31 21.74
C LEU A 169 -15.68 12.95 20.73
N THR A 170 -15.76 11.77 20.11
CA THR A 170 -14.82 11.32 19.08
C THR A 170 -14.96 12.14 17.81
N ARG A 171 -16.19 12.28 17.31
CA ARG A 171 -16.57 13.06 16.14
C ARG A 171 -16.20 14.54 16.26
N SER A 172 -16.46 15.14 17.43
CA SER A 172 -16.13 16.54 17.70
C SER A 172 -14.64 16.79 17.98
N GLY A 173 -13.80 15.74 17.97
CA GLY A 173 -12.37 15.85 18.19
C GLY A 173 -11.92 15.98 19.65
N CYS A 174 -12.84 15.92 20.63
CA CYS A 174 -12.56 16.13 22.06
C CYS A 174 -11.47 15.17 22.59
N ASN A 175 -11.56 13.90 22.20
CA ASN A 175 -10.72 12.80 22.69
C ASN A 175 -9.63 12.37 21.67
N THR A 176 -9.25 13.29 20.77
CA THR A 176 -8.12 13.10 19.84
C THR A 176 -6.77 13.23 20.58
N GLY A 177 -5.70 12.74 19.94
CA GLY A 177 -4.34 12.80 20.49
C GLY A 177 -3.76 14.23 20.61
N SER A 178 -4.35 15.20 19.91
CA SER A 178 -4.04 16.63 20.05
C SER A 178 -4.76 17.28 21.23
N CYS A 179 -5.87 16.70 21.72
CA CYS A 179 -6.75 17.20 22.77
C CYS A 179 -6.76 16.27 24.00
N HIS A 180 -7.92 15.93 24.58
CA HIS A 180 -8.00 15.18 25.85
C HIS A 180 -7.62 13.70 25.73
N GLY A 181 -7.58 13.15 24.51
CA GLY A 181 -7.07 11.80 24.24
C GLY A 181 -5.54 11.70 24.19
N ALA A 182 -4.82 12.81 24.34
CA ALA A 182 -3.37 12.79 24.54
C ALA A 182 -3.00 11.92 25.76
N ALA A 183 -1.83 11.27 25.73
CA ALA A 183 -1.38 10.39 26.83
C ALA A 183 -1.35 11.06 28.23
N ARG A 184 -1.19 12.39 28.28
CA ARG A 184 -1.25 13.21 29.50
C ARG A 184 -2.57 13.98 29.70
N GLY A 185 -3.53 13.85 28.78
CA GLY A 185 -4.71 14.71 28.68
C GLY A 185 -4.36 16.19 28.43
N LYS A 186 -5.29 17.08 28.78
CA LYS A 186 -5.09 18.54 28.84
C LYS A 186 -5.61 19.07 30.17
N ASP A 187 -4.83 19.91 30.84
CA ASP A 187 -5.20 20.62 32.07
C ASP A 187 -5.82 19.72 33.17
N GLY A 188 -5.29 18.50 33.30
CA GLY A 188 -5.77 17.50 34.27
C GLY A 188 -7.09 16.81 33.89
N PHE A 189 -7.57 16.97 32.65
CA PHE A 189 -8.65 16.15 32.09
C PHE A 189 -8.12 15.29 30.94
N ARG A 190 -8.19 13.97 31.16
CA ARG A 190 -7.77 12.94 30.22
C ARG A 190 -8.98 12.11 29.84
N LEU A 191 -9.10 11.80 28.55
CA LEU A 191 -10.00 10.80 28.00
C LEU A 191 -9.16 9.70 27.34
N SER A 192 -9.77 8.57 27.05
CA SER A 192 -9.19 7.55 26.19
C SER A 192 -9.13 8.07 24.76
N LEU A 193 -8.05 7.74 24.04
CA LEU A 193 -7.91 8.15 22.64
C LEU A 193 -9.09 7.57 21.84
N PHE A 194 -9.78 8.41 21.07
CA PHE A 194 -10.96 8.03 20.26
C PHE A 194 -12.11 7.30 21.00
N GLY A 195 -12.09 7.28 22.34
CA GLY A 195 -13.16 6.68 23.16
C GLY A 195 -13.03 5.19 23.43
N PHE A 196 -11.84 4.60 23.27
CA PHE A 196 -11.57 3.16 23.47
C PHE A 196 -11.76 2.62 24.90
N ASP A 197 -11.97 3.46 25.91
CA ASP A 197 -12.34 3.07 27.28
C ASP A 197 -13.55 3.90 27.76
N PRO A 198 -14.77 3.62 27.27
CA PRO A 198 -15.98 4.38 27.64
C PRO A 198 -16.25 4.35 29.14
N GLN A 199 -15.98 3.23 29.81
CA GLN A 199 -16.26 3.09 31.24
C GLN A 199 -15.31 3.91 32.12
N GLY A 200 -14.01 3.93 31.81
CA GLY A 200 -13.08 4.84 32.45
C GLY A 200 -13.32 6.30 32.07
N ASP A 201 -13.75 6.58 30.83
CA ASP A 201 -14.07 7.94 30.39
C ASP A 201 -15.32 8.50 31.06
N TYR A 202 -16.36 7.68 31.28
CA TYR A 202 -17.50 8.04 32.12
C TYR A 202 -17.05 8.45 33.52
N GLN A 203 -16.15 7.69 34.15
CA GLN A 203 -15.60 8.02 35.48
C GLN A 203 -14.79 9.33 35.45
N ARG A 204 -14.01 9.57 34.38
CA ARG A 204 -13.23 10.81 34.18
C ARG A 204 -14.15 12.00 33.92
N VAL A 205 -15.22 11.88 33.14
CA VAL A 205 -16.19 12.97 32.92
C VAL A 205 -16.96 13.28 34.20
N THR A 206 -17.47 12.26 34.92
CA THR A 206 -18.51 12.44 35.95
C THR A 206 -18.01 12.40 37.41
N ARG A 207 -16.91 11.71 37.72
CA ARG A 207 -16.48 11.45 39.12
C ARG A 207 -15.12 12.02 39.50
N GLU A 208 -14.11 11.92 38.62
CA GLU A 208 -12.71 12.23 38.93
C GLU A 208 -12.49 13.65 39.50
N ILE A 209 -13.21 14.67 38.99
CA ILE A 209 -13.19 16.04 39.55
C ILE A 209 -14.63 16.57 39.76
N GLY A 210 -15.48 15.75 40.37
CA GLY A 210 -16.81 16.12 40.91
C GLY A 210 -17.68 17.02 40.02
N VAL A 211 -18.41 17.96 40.65
CA VAL A 211 -19.31 18.91 39.96
C VAL A 211 -18.59 20.01 39.16
N ARG A 212 -17.27 19.90 38.95
CA ARG A 212 -16.51 20.94 38.22
C ARG A 212 -16.61 20.79 36.71
N ARG A 213 -16.88 19.57 36.21
CA ARG A 213 -17.02 19.27 34.77
C ARG A 213 -18.49 19.31 34.34
N ILE A 214 -19.35 18.66 35.11
CA ILE A 214 -20.81 18.55 34.88
C ILE A 214 -21.59 19.25 36.01
N ASN A 215 -22.71 19.89 35.67
CA ASN A 215 -23.63 20.52 36.60
C ASN A 215 -25.03 19.92 36.42
N LEU A 216 -25.39 18.93 37.25
CA LEU A 216 -26.70 18.26 37.15
C LEU A 216 -27.87 19.10 37.68
N ALA A 217 -27.61 20.21 38.39
CA ALA A 217 -28.66 21.12 38.85
C ALA A 217 -29.08 22.11 37.75
N VAL A 218 -28.16 22.48 36.86
CA VAL A 218 -28.43 23.22 35.63
C VAL A 218 -27.58 22.62 34.49
N PRO A 219 -28.06 21.55 33.83
CA PRO A 219 -27.32 20.79 32.82
C PRO A 219 -26.64 21.63 31.74
N SER A 220 -27.35 22.62 31.18
CA SER A 220 -26.84 23.57 30.17
C SER A 220 -25.67 24.44 30.66
N GLU A 221 -25.52 24.63 31.97
CA GLU A 221 -24.43 25.39 32.58
C GLU A 221 -23.15 24.57 32.79
N SER A 222 -23.17 23.26 32.48
CA SER A 222 -22.00 22.38 32.59
C SER A 222 -20.81 22.90 31.80
N LEU A 223 -19.62 23.01 32.43
CA LEU A 223 -18.39 23.39 31.73
C LEU A 223 -18.08 22.46 30.55
N PHE A 224 -18.47 21.19 30.65
CA PHE A 224 -18.41 20.21 29.57
C PHE A 224 -19.09 20.71 28.27
N LEU A 225 -20.32 21.22 28.37
CA LEU A 225 -21.03 21.82 27.23
C LEU A 225 -20.44 23.19 26.84
N LYS A 226 -20.24 24.08 27.82
CA LYS A 226 -19.79 25.47 27.54
C LYS A 226 -18.42 25.55 26.88
N LYS A 227 -17.50 24.62 27.19
CA LYS A 227 -16.19 24.52 26.53
C LYS A 227 -16.33 24.08 25.08
N ALA A 228 -17.20 23.10 24.81
CA ALA A 228 -17.41 22.58 23.47
C ALA A 228 -18.12 23.58 22.54
N THR A 229 -19.07 24.37 23.06
CA THR A 229 -19.77 25.41 22.28
C THR A 229 -19.02 26.74 22.19
N GLY A 230 -17.87 26.88 22.85
CA GLY A 230 -17.09 28.11 22.91
C GLY A 230 -17.68 29.21 23.81
N ALA A 231 -18.75 28.92 24.56
CA ALA A 231 -19.37 29.85 25.50
C ALA A 231 -18.45 30.22 26.68
N VAL A 232 -17.39 29.46 26.94
CA VAL A 232 -16.26 29.84 27.80
C VAL A 232 -14.92 29.54 27.14
N PRO A 233 -13.83 30.29 27.43
CA PRO A 233 -12.54 30.10 26.77
C PRO A 233 -12.03 28.66 26.85
N HIS A 234 -11.70 28.09 25.69
CA HIS A 234 -11.21 26.72 25.54
C HIS A 234 -10.04 26.68 24.57
N THR A 235 -8.92 26.06 24.96
CA THR A 235 -7.71 25.93 24.12
C THR A 235 -7.96 25.10 22.87
N GLY A 236 -8.88 24.13 22.91
CA GLY A 236 -9.33 23.36 21.74
C GLY A 236 -10.33 24.10 20.85
N GLY A 237 -10.69 25.36 21.16
CA GLY A 237 -11.66 26.14 20.40
C GLY A 237 -13.11 25.72 20.61
N LYS A 238 -14.00 26.23 19.74
CA LYS A 238 -15.39 25.80 19.58
C LYS A 238 -15.43 24.57 18.68
N LEU A 239 -16.20 23.57 19.06
CA LEU A 239 -16.30 22.28 18.37
C LEU A 239 -17.67 22.08 17.70
N PHE A 240 -18.75 22.63 18.27
CA PHE A 240 -20.09 22.60 17.68
C PHE A 240 -21.00 23.72 18.21
N ASP A 241 -22.14 23.92 17.56
CA ASP A 241 -23.18 24.92 17.90
C ASP A 241 -24.17 24.42 18.96
N VAL A 242 -24.90 25.34 19.61
CA VAL A 242 -25.92 24.96 20.62
C VAL A 242 -27.18 24.37 19.98
N GLU A 243 -27.38 24.66 18.69
CA GLU A 243 -28.45 24.14 17.83
C GLU A 243 -28.12 22.76 17.24
N SER A 244 -26.94 22.19 17.53
CA SER A 244 -26.50 20.91 16.95
C SER A 244 -27.09 19.69 17.65
N ASP A 245 -27.30 18.60 16.88
CA ASP A 245 -27.65 17.26 17.41
C ASP A 245 -26.66 16.81 18.51
N TYR A 246 -25.40 17.21 18.40
CA TYR A 246 -24.33 16.94 19.37
C TYR A 246 -24.60 17.61 20.72
N TYR A 247 -24.94 18.90 20.72
CA TYR A 247 -25.32 19.61 21.94
C TYR A 247 -26.59 19.00 22.55
N ALA A 248 -27.61 18.72 21.73
CA ALA A 248 -28.87 18.12 22.19
C ALA A 248 -28.68 16.74 22.84
N THR A 249 -27.87 15.86 22.24
CA THR A 249 -27.53 14.54 22.79
C THR A 249 -26.84 14.64 24.14
N LEU A 250 -25.81 15.49 24.24
CA LEU A 250 -25.06 15.68 25.48
C LEU A 250 -25.90 16.34 26.57
N LEU A 251 -26.76 17.30 26.21
CA LEU A 251 -27.66 17.96 27.15
C LEU A 251 -28.69 16.97 27.71
N ARG A 252 -29.35 16.18 26.86
CA ARG A 252 -30.31 15.14 27.28
C ARG A 252 -29.68 14.12 28.23
N TRP A 253 -28.44 13.69 27.97
CA TRP A 253 -27.71 12.80 28.88
C TRP A 253 -27.47 13.44 30.26
N LEU A 254 -27.11 14.72 30.30
CA LEU A 254 -26.92 15.47 31.55
C LEU A 254 -28.25 15.72 32.28
N GLU A 255 -29.33 16.03 31.56
CA GLU A 255 -30.69 16.19 32.11
C GLU A 255 -31.27 14.89 32.67
N ALA A 256 -30.94 13.75 32.05
CA ALA A 256 -31.23 12.42 32.59
C ALA A 256 -30.38 12.05 33.84
N GLY A 257 -29.50 12.96 34.31
CA GLY A 257 -28.68 12.78 35.51
C GLY A 257 -27.27 12.25 35.24
N ALA A 258 -26.79 12.30 33.99
CA ALA A 258 -25.51 11.73 33.54
C ALA A 258 -25.35 10.26 33.96
N VAL A 259 -26.34 9.44 33.64
CA VAL A 259 -26.39 8.01 33.99
C VAL A 259 -25.37 7.23 33.14
N ASN A 260 -24.78 6.18 33.73
CA ASN A 260 -23.90 5.26 33.00
C ASN A 260 -24.71 4.15 32.34
N ASP A 261 -24.15 3.52 31.33
CA ASP A 261 -24.69 2.28 30.79
C ASP A 261 -24.78 1.18 31.87
N PRO A 262 -25.88 0.40 31.95
CA PRO A 262 -26.02 -0.68 32.94
C PRO A 262 -24.96 -1.77 32.76
N ALA A 263 -24.39 -2.24 33.87
CA ALA A 263 -23.33 -3.26 33.83
C ALA A 263 -23.86 -4.68 33.59
N ASP A 264 -25.12 -4.92 33.92
CA ASP A 264 -25.90 -6.15 33.75
C ASP A 264 -26.63 -6.22 32.39
N SER A 265 -26.88 -5.07 31.76
CA SER A 265 -27.43 -4.95 30.41
C SER A 265 -26.64 -3.89 29.61
N PRO A 266 -25.39 -4.21 29.21
CA PRO A 266 -24.57 -3.27 28.47
C PRO A 266 -25.14 -3.03 27.05
N PRO A 267 -24.95 -1.84 26.46
CA PRO A 267 -25.34 -1.59 25.08
C PRO A 267 -24.67 -2.60 24.14
N PRO A 268 -25.41 -3.16 23.16
CA PRO A 268 -24.86 -4.15 22.24
C PRO A 268 -23.67 -3.57 21.46
N ALA A 269 -22.59 -4.35 21.38
CA ALA A 269 -21.35 -3.93 20.73
C ALA A 269 -21.52 -3.76 19.21
N VAL A 270 -20.72 -2.89 18.60
CA VAL A 270 -20.63 -2.78 17.13
C VAL A 270 -19.93 -4.02 16.60
N THR A 271 -20.53 -4.70 15.62
CA THR A 271 -19.95 -5.88 14.96
C THR A 271 -19.36 -5.55 13.59
N SER A 272 -19.87 -4.51 12.93
CA SER A 272 -19.30 -3.96 11.71
C SER A 272 -19.72 -2.51 11.49
N VAL A 273 -18.98 -1.82 10.62
CA VAL A 273 -19.37 -0.54 10.02
C VAL A 273 -19.21 -0.67 8.52
N ALA A 274 -20.09 -0.05 7.74
CA ALA A 274 -19.99 0.08 6.29
C ALA A 274 -20.02 1.56 5.90
N ILE A 275 -19.40 1.88 4.76
CA ILE A 275 -19.46 3.20 4.11
C ILE A 275 -19.92 3.00 2.66
N TYR A 276 -20.92 3.76 2.24
CA TYR A 276 -21.58 3.64 0.94
C TYR A 276 -21.54 4.96 0.16
N PRO A 277 -21.38 4.94 -1.18
CA PRO A 277 -21.11 3.76 -2.01
C PRO A 277 -19.73 3.14 -1.69
N PRO A 278 -19.53 1.83 -1.95
CA PRO A 278 -18.26 1.15 -1.66
C PRO A 278 -17.11 1.58 -2.59
N GLN A 279 -17.46 2.12 -3.77
CA GLN A 279 -16.56 2.74 -4.73
C GLN A 279 -17.32 3.86 -5.47
N ALA A 280 -16.64 4.93 -5.84
CA ALA A 280 -17.14 5.95 -6.75
C ALA A 280 -16.07 6.35 -7.78
N VAL A 281 -16.51 6.75 -8.97
CA VAL A 281 -15.69 7.21 -10.09
C VAL A 281 -16.23 8.56 -10.54
N LEU A 282 -15.55 9.63 -10.11
CA LEU A 282 -15.97 11.02 -10.31
C LEU A 282 -15.30 11.60 -11.56
N GLU A 283 -16.07 12.29 -12.39
CA GLU A 283 -15.60 12.92 -13.63
C GLU A 283 -15.68 14.45 -13.52
N GLY A 284 -14.53 15.11 -13.66
CA GLY A 284 -14.39 16.56 -13.55
C GLY A 284 -14.04 17.07 -12.14
N GLU A 285 -13.36 18.22 -12.10
CA GLU A 285 -13.06 18.91 -10.84
C GLU A 285 -14.36 19.35 -10.15
N ALA A 286 -14.38 19.30 -8.81
CA ALA A 286 -15.52 19.62 -7.96
C ALA A 286 -16.80 18.77 -8.18
N ALA A 287 -16.72 17.66 -8.91
CA ALA A 287 -17.76 16.62 -8.87
C ALA A 287 -17.93 16.09 -7.43
N MET A 288 -19.18 15.90 -6.99
CA MET A 288 -19.51 15.55 -5.61
C MET A 288 -20.17 14.17 -5.49
N GLN A 289 -19.92 13.51 -4.36
CA GLN A 289 -20.55 12.24 -3.99
C GLN A 289 -20.83 12.22 -2.48
N ARG A 290 -22.08 12.00 -2.08
CA ARG A 290 -22.42 11.78 -0.67
C ARG A 290 -21.99 10.39 -0.21
N MET A 291 -21.52 10.29 1.02
CA MET A 291 -21.23 9.02 1.68
C MET A 291 -22.19 8.80 2.85
N VAL A 292 -22.75 7.59 2.96
CA VAL A 292 -23.55 7.14 4.10
C VAL A 292 -22.75 6.12 4.90
N ALA A 293 -22.64 6.30 6.21
CA ALA A 293 -22.01 5.33 7.10
C ALA A 293 -23.09 4.59 7.91
N VAL A 294 -22.98 3.27 8.06
CA VAL A 294 -23.95 2.45 8.80
C VAL A 294 -23.22 1.46 9.71
N ALA A 295 -23.63 1.36 10.98
CA ALA A 295 -23.18 0.30 11.88
C ALA A 295 -24.17 -0.86 11.90
N THR A 296 -23.64 -2.05 12.13
CA THR A 296 -24.40 -3.23 12.60
C THR A 296 -23.99 -3.52 14.04
N TYR A 297 -24.95 -3.85 14.89
CA TYR A 297 -24.75 -4.20 16.29
C TYR A 297 -24.91 -5.71 16.54
N ALA A 298 -24.43 -6.17 17.70
CA ALA A 298 -24.44 -7.58 18.10
C ALA A 298 -25.84 -8.20 18.31
N ASP A 299 -26.88 -7.37 18.42
CA ASP A 299 -28.30 -7.77 18.46
C ASP A 299 -28.94 -7.86 17.06
N GLY A 300 -28.18 -7.53 16.00
CA GLY A 300 -28.66 -7.49 14.62
C GLY A 300 -29.25 -6.14 14.19
N THR A 301 -29.40 -5.17 15.11
CA THR A 301 -29.88 -3.83 14.75
C THR A 301 -28.85 -3.07 13.93
N THR A 302 -29.31 -2.15 13.08
CA THR A 302 -28.46 -1.23 12.32
C THR A 302 -28.73 0.23 12.70
N ARG A 303 -27.75 1.11 12.45
CA ARG A 303 -27.87 2.54 12.74
C ARG A 303 -27.09 3.38 11.73
N ASP A 304 -27.71 4.45 11.24
CA ASP A 304 -27.01 5.49 10.48
C ASP A 304 -25.99 6.24 11.36
N LEU A 305 -24.74 6.21 10.92
CA LEU A 305 -23.60 6.84 11.55
C LEU A 305 -23.11 8.08 10.82
N SER A 306 -23.72 8.51 9.73
CA SER A 306 -23.23 9.61 8.87
C SER A 306 -23.05 10.93 9.65
N ARG A 307 -23.82 11.12 10.73
CA ARG A 307 -23.66 12.26 11.67
C ARG A 307 -22.65 12.01 12.80
N LEU A 308 -22.29 10.77 13.11
CA LEU A 308 -21.47 10.37 14.27
C LEU A 308 -20.09 9.77 13.91
N ALA A 309 -19.90 9.32 12.67
CA ALA A 309 -18.64 8.78 12.19
C ALA A 309 -17.65 9.92 11.91
N ALA A 310 -16.39 9.76 12.30
CA ALA A 310 -15.34 10.70 11.92
C ALA A 310 -14.85 10.37 10.51
N PHE A 311 -15.04 11.28 9.55
CA PHE A 311 -14.60 11.08 8.16
C PHE A 311 -13.18 11.59 7.93
N SER A 312 -12.45 10.96 7.00
CA SER A 312 -11.10 11.39 6.58
C SER A 312 -10.73 10.82 5.20
N THR A 313 -9.69 11.34 4.56
CA THR A 313 -9.17 10.85 3.28
C THR A 313 -7.66 10.62 3.38
N ASN A 314 -7.13 9.64 2.65
CA ASN A 314 -5.68 9.43 2.54
C ASN A 314 -5.01 10.25 1.42
N ASN A 315 -5.78 10.89 0.55
CA ASN A 315 -5.27 11.65 -0.60
C ASN A 315 -6.20 12.83 -0.95
N SER A 316 -6.22 13.86 -0.11
CA SER A 316 -7.10 15.04 -0.28
C SER A 316 -6.90 15.83 -1.59
N PRO A 317 -5.71 15.91 -2.23
CA PRO A 317 -5.58 16.53 -3.55
C PRO A 317 -6.36 15.82 -4.67
N VAL A 318 -6.66 14.52 -4.52
CA VAL A 318 -7.46 13.74 -5.48
C VAL A 318 -8.94 13.72 -5.08
N ALA A 319 -9.24 13.46 -3.81
CA ALA A 319 -10.60 13.62 -3.29
C ALA A 319 -10.57 14.01 -1.81
N SER A 320 -11.10 15.19 -1.49
CA SER A 320 -11.39 15.60 -0.12
C SER A 320 -12.72 15.01 0.34
N ILE A 321 -12.87 14.82 1.66
CA ILE A 321 -14.16 14.49 2.27
C ILE A 321 -14.37 15.39 3.48
N GLU A 322 -15.51 16.08 3.49
CA GLU A 322 -15.91 16.91 4.61
C GLU A 322 -16.58 16.09 5.72
N GLN A 323 -16.73 16.66 6.91
CA GLN A 323 -17.32 15.92 8.03
C GLN A 323 -18.80 15.57 7.77
N ASP A 324 -19.55 16.31 6.98
CA ASP A 324 -20.92 15.93 6.59
C ASP A 324 -21.01 14.66 5.71
N GLY A 325 -19.87 14.08 5.30
CA GLY A 325 -19.79 12.90 4.45
C GLY A 325 -19.79 13.22 2.96
N VAL A 326 -19.69 14.48 2.55
CA VAL A 326 -19.59 14.85 1.13
C VAL A 326 -18.15 14.77 0.65
N VAL A 327 -17.92 13.96 -0.38
CA VAL A 327 -16.67 13.87 -1.14
C VAL A 327 -16.67 14.92 -2.25
N THR A 328 -15.54 15.59 -2.47
CA THR A 328 -15.32 16.50 -3.60
C THR A 328 -14.10 16.06 -4.41
N ALA A 329 -14.28 15.88 -5.72
CA ALA A 329 -13.24 15.52 -6.68
C ALA A 329 -12.24 16.66 -6.91
N GLY A 330 -10.96 16.31 -6.96
CA GLY A 330 -9.85 17.22 -7.25
C GLY A 330 -9.05 16.77 -8.47
N SER A 331 -7.74 16.56 -8.28
CA SER A 331 -6.83 16.10 -9.33
C SER A 331 -7.12 14.65 -9.75
N ARG A 332 -6.76 14.29 -10.99
CA ARG A 332 -6.81 12.90 -11.47
C ARG A 332 -6.04 11.95 -10.55
N GLY A 333 -6.63 10.81 -10.25
CA GLY A 333 -5.96 9.72 -9.52
C GLY A 333 -6.96 8.88 -8.72
N GLU A 334 -6.48 8.32 -7.61
CA GLU A 334 -7.32 7.64 -6.63
C GLU A 334 -7.10 8.19 -5.20
N ALA A 335 -8.15 8.13 -4.39
CA ALA A 335 -8.14 8.36 -2.96
C ALA A 335 -8.98 7.29 -2.26
N PHE A 336 -8.74 7.09 -0.97
CA PHE A 336 -9.63 6.30 -0.13
C PHE A 336 -10.18 7.20 0.98
N VAL A 337 -11.50 7.36 0.96
CA VAL A 337 -12.24 8.08 1.99
C VAL A 337 -12.68 7.08 3.05
N MET A 338 -12.59 7.47 4.31
CA MET A 338 -12.73 6.58 5.46
C MET A 338 -13.75 7.11 6.44
N ALA A 339 -14.52 6.21 7.04
CA ALA A 339 -15.39 6.46 8.19
C ALA A 339 -14.86 5.71 9.42
N ARG A 340 -14.74 6.41 10.55
CA ARG A 340 -14.45 5.82 11.86
C ARG A 340 -15.66 5.89 12.78
N PHE A 341 -15.98 4.77 13.42
CA PHE A 341 -16.91 4.72 14.55
C PHE A 341 -16.51 3.60 15.50
N ASP A 342 -16.52 3.87 16.82
CA ASP A 342 -16.02 2.95 17.84
C ASP A 342 -14.60 2.44 17.49
N THR A 343 -14.35 1.13 17.58
CA THR A 343 -13.10 0.45 17.19
C THR A 343 -12.95 0.23 15.68
N HIS A 344 -13.97 0.56 14.89
CA HIS A 344 -14.01 0.31 13.46
C HIS A 344 -13.52 1.52 12.66
N THR A 345 -12.68 1.26 11.66
CA THR A 345 -12.38 2.18 10.56
C THR A 345 -12.63 1.41 9.28
N VAL A 346 -13.40 1.97 8.34
CA VAL A 346 -13.67 1.40 7.01
C VAL A 346 -13.44 2.45 5.93
N GLY A 347 -13.19 2.01 4.69
CA GLY A 347 -12.90 2.89 3.57
C GLY A 347 -13.69 2.56 2.31
N SER A 348 -13.89 3.57 1.47
CA SER A 348 -14.43 3.51 0.11
C SER A 348 -13.42 4.10 -0.86
N GLN A 349 -13.27 3.50 -2.04
CA GLN A 349 -12.34 3.98 -3.07
C GLN A 349 -13.00 5.03 -3.94
N ILE A 350 -12.37 6.20 -4.05
CA ILE A 350 -12.77 7.28 -4.94
C ILE A 350 -11.74 7.40 -6.06
N LEU A 351 -12.16 7.16 -7.30
CA LEU A 351 -11.37 7.48 -8.49
C LEU A 351 -11.80 8.84 -9.01
N THR A 352 -10.85 9.70 -9.38
CA THR A 352 -11.13 11.00 -10.00
C THR A 352 -10.52 11.04 -11.40
N LEU A 353 -11.33 11.40 -12.38
CA LEU A 353 -11.00 11.42 -13.80
C LEU A 353 -11.20 12.84 -14.38
N PRO A 354 -10.34 13.31 -15.31
CA PRO A 354 -10.55 14.57 -15.99
C PRO A 354 -11.85 14.56 -16.81
N ALA A 355 -12.58 15.68 -16.80
CA ALA A 355 -13.77 15.86 -17.62
C ALA A 355 -13.44 15.74 -19.12
N ASP A 356 -14.36 15.13 -19.89
CA ASP A 356 -14.28 14.94 -21.34
C ASP A 356 -12.96 14.32 -21.85
N LEU A 357 -12.28 13.54 -21.00
CA LEU A 357 -11.03 12.85 -21.36
C LEU A 357 -11.27 11.84 -22.49
N LYS A 358 -10.70 12.12 -23.67
CA LYS A 358 -10.67 11.18 -24.79
C LYS A 358 -9.72 10.02 -24.49
N TYR A 359 -10.27 8.93 -23.99
CA TYR A 359 -9.57 7.68 -23.73
C TYR A 359 -10.01 6.61 -24.71
N THR A 360 -9.06 5.89 -25.29
CA THR A 360 -9.30 4.66 -26.05
C THR A 360 -8.53 3.54 -25.34
N PRO A 361 -9.20 2.53 -24.78
CA PRO A 361 -8.53 1.40 -24.16
C PRO A 361 -7.57 0.73 -25.17
N PRO A 362 -6.33 0.39 -24.76
CA PRO A 362 -5.47 -0.48 -25.56
C PRO A 362 -6.16 -1.80 -25.88
N ALA A 363 -5.84 -2.40 -27.02
CA ALA A 363 -6.31 -3.73 -27.36
C ALA A 363 -5.82 -4.75 -26.31
N PRO A 364 -6.64 -5.74 -25.89
CA PRO A 364 -6.18 -6.77 -24.96
C PRO A 364 -5.06 -7.62 -25.57
N GLU A 365 -3.91 -7.64 -24.92
CA GLU A 365 -2.75 -8.46 -25.33
C GLU A 365 -2.64 -9.75 -24.49
N PRO A 366 -2.12 -10.86 -25.05
CA PRO A 366 -1.85 -12.10 -24.29
C PRO A 366 -0.82 -11.87 -23.18
N GLY A 367 -1.18 -12.24 -21.95
CA GLY A 367 -0.34 -12.05 -20.75
C GLY A 367 -0.89 -12.81 -19.54
N ASN A 368 -0.12 -12.84 -18.45
CA ASN A 368 -0.51 -13.58 -17.25
C ASN A 368 -1.51 -12.79 -16.39
N TYR A 369 -1.85 -13.31 -15.19
CA TYR A 369 -2.82 -12.68 -14.29
C TYR A 369 -2.34 -11.32 -13.75
N VAL A 370 -1.02 -11.07 -13.69
CA VAL A 370 -0.47 -9.76 -13.32
C VAL A 370 -0.90 -8.73 -14.35
N ASP A 371 -0.64 -9.00 -15.62
CA ASP A 371 -0.97 -8.09 -16.71
C ASP A 371 -2.47 -7.83 -16.80
N GLN A 372 -3.30 -8.88 -16.66
CA GLN A 372 -4.76 -8.75 -16.68
C GLN A 372 -5.28 -7.80 -15.58
N LEU A 373 -4.77 -7.93 -14.35
CA LEU A 373 -5.22 -7.13 -13.22
C LEU A 373 -4.61 -5.72 -13.19
N VAL A 374 -3.37 -5.56 -13.66
CA VAL A 374 -2.76 -4.22 -13.86
C VAL A 374 -3.48 -3.48 -14.99
N ASP A 375 -3.73 -4.10 -16.13
CA ASP A 375 -4.38 -3.44 -17.26
C ASP A 375 -5.83 -3.08 -16.97
N LYS A 376 -6.57 -3.92 -16.24
CA LYS A 376 -7.89 -3.58 -15.69
C LYS A 376 -7.84 -2.32 -14.81
N LYS A 377 -6.83 -2.21 -13.94
CA LYS A 377 -6.64 -1.03 -13.07
C LYS A 377 -6.29 0.22 -13.88
N LEU A 378 -5.43 0.11 -14.89
CA LEU A 378 -5.08 1.23 -15.77
C LEU A 378 -6.29 1.70 -16.59
N GLN A 379 -7.12 0.78 -17.08
CA GLN A 379 -8.37 1.10 -17.78
C GLN A 379 -9.35 1.87 -16.89
N GLN A 380 -9.53 1.47 -15.62
CA GLN A 380 -10.34 2.21 -14.64
C GLN A 380 -9.84 3.66 -14.43
N LEU A 381 -8.52 3.86 -14.45
CA LEU A 381 -7.90 5.18 -14.32
C LEU A 381 -7.78 5.95 -15.65
N ARG A 382 -8.26 5.38 -16.77
CA ARG A 382 -8.09 5.89 -18.15
C ARG A 382 -6.62 6.13 -18.53
N LEU A 383 -5.71 5.32 -17.98
CA LEU A 383 -4.27 5.36 -18.24
C LEU A 383 -3.91 4.49 -19.44
N VAL A 384 -3.05 5.01 -20.32
CA VAL A 384 -2.40 4.22 -21.37
C VAL A 384 -1.05 3.74 -20.81
N PRO A 385 -0.77 2.43 -20.77
CA PRO A 385 0.53 1.94 -20.35
C PRO A 385 1.63 2.38 -21.33
N SER A 386 2.83 2.61 -20.82
CA SER A 386 4.01 2.77 -21.67
C SER A 386 4.35 1.45 -22.38
N GLY A 387 4.92 1.56 -23.57
CA GLY A 387 5.34 0.40 -24.37
C GLY A 387 6.43 -0.44 -23.68
N PRO A 388 6.78 -1.60 -24.26
CA PRO A 388 7.84 -2.45 -23.72
C PRO A 388 9.19 -1.73 -23.72
N CYS A 389 10.04 -2.04 -22.74
CA CYS A 389 11.44 -1.67 -22.75
C CYS A 389 12.20 -2.45 -23.83
N THR A 390 13.30 -1.86 -24.30
CA THR A 390 14.28 -2.50 -25.19
C THR A 390 14.91 -3.71 -24.52
N ASP A 391 15.50 -4.61 -25.32
CA ASP A 391 16.18 -5.79 -24.77
C ASP A 391 17.41 -5.44 -23.92
N ALA A 392 18.09 -4.33 -24.21
CA ALA A 392 19.19 -3.80 -23.41
C ALA A 392 18.73 -3.36 -22.01
N GLU A 393 17.65 -2.58 -21.94
CA GLU A 393 17.00 -2.20 -20.68
C GLU A 393 16.50 -3.44 -19.92
N PHE A 394 15.87 -4.41 -20.61
CA PHE A 394 15.34 -5.61 -19.98
C PHE A 394 16.42 -6.48 -19.34
N ILE A 395 17.50 -6.84 -20.05
CA ILE A 395 18.56 -7.68 -19.49
C ILE A 395 19.31 -6.99 -18.35
N ARG A 396 19.53 -5.67 -18.47
CA ARG A 396 20.08 -4.85 -17.39
C ARG A 396 19.20 -4.94 -16.15
N ARG A 397 17.92 -4.61 -16.30
CA ARG A 397 16.96 -4.51 -15.21
C ARG A 397 16.81 -5.83 -14.47
N LEU A 398 16.61 -6.91 -15.23
CA LEU A 398 16.38 -8.24 -14.71
C LEU A 398 17.61 -8.81 -14.00
N THR A 399 18.80 -8.61 -14.56
CA THR A 399 20.04 -9.13 -13.94
C THR A 399 20.37 -8.38 -12.65
N ILE A 400 20.15 -7.06 -12.60
CA ILE A 400 20.29 -6.27 -11.36
C ILE A 400 19.27 -6.75 -10.32
N ASP A 401 18.00 -6.88 -10.68
CA ASP A 401 16.93 -7.20 -9.73
C ASP A 401 17.03 -8.65 -9.18
N ILE A 402 17.43 -9.61 -10.01
CA ILE A 402 17.55 -11.01 -9.61
C ILE A 402 18.92 -11.29 -8.94
N THR A 403 20.03 -10.79 -9.48
CA THR A 403 21.39 -11.21 -9.04
C THR A 403 22.15 -10.14 -8.24
N GLY A 404 21.69 -8.89 -8.26
CA GLY A 404 22.41 -7.73 -7.70
C GLY A 404 23.68 -7.35 -8.46
N LEU A 405 23.82 -7.79 -9.71
CA LEU A 405 24.96 -7.55 -10.59
C LEU A 405 24.50 -7.05 -11.96
N LEU A 406 25.46 -6.58 -12.77
CA LEU A 406 25.23 -6.32 -14.18
C LEU A 406 25.37 -7.60 -15.01
N PRO A 407 24.68 -7.72 -16.16
CA PRO A 407 24.93 -8.80 -17.10
C PRO A 407 26.37 -8.71 -17.63
N THR A 408 26.97 -9.86 -17.93
CA THR A 408 28.27 -9.91 -18.60
C THR A 408 28.17 -9.47 -20.06
N GLU A 409 29.29 -9.06 -20.66
CA GLU A 409 29.36 -8.64 -22.07
C GLU A 409 28.83 -9.74 -23.01
N GLU A 410 29.11 -11.01 -22.71
CA GLU A 410 28.59 -12.17 -23.46
C GLU A 410 27.07 -12.36 -23.28
N GLU A 411 26.56 -12.23 -22.05
CA GLU A 411 25.12 -12.34 -21.78
C GLU A 411 24.32 -11.26 -22.53
N VAL A 412 24.81 -10.00 -22.54
CA VAL A 412 24.19 -8.89 -23.30
C VAL A 412 24.17 -9.20 -24.79
N LEU A 413 25.34 -9.46 -25.40
CA LEU A 413 25.44 -9.69 -26.83
C LEU A 413 24.58 -10.88 -27.29
N ARG A 414 24.62 -11.99 -26.53
CA ARG A 414 23.82 -13.19 -26.80
C ARG A 414 22.31 -12.90 -26.74
N PHE A 415 21.84 -12.24 -25.69
CA PHE A 415 20.41 -11.96 -25.49
C PHE A 415 19.85 -10.93 -26.50
N THR A 416 20.63 -9.89 -26.82
CA THR A 416 20.21 -8.89 -27.81
C THR A 416 20.20 -9.44 -29.25
N ALA A 417 21.05 -10.44 -29.55
CA ALA A 417 21.09 -11.09 -30.86
C ALA A 417 20.11 -12.26 -31.00
N ASP A 418 19.53 -12.75 -29.90
CA ASP A 418 18.59 -13.88 -29.91
C ASP A 418 17.24 -13.47 -30.53
N PRO A 419 16.76 -14.15 -31.59
CA PRO A 419 15.45 -13.89 -32.19
C PRO A 419 14.30 -14.72 -31.56
N ALA A 420 14.57 -15.56 -30.55
CA ALA A 420 13.56 -16.40 -29.94
C ALA A 420 12.46 -15.57 -29.26
N PRO A 421 11.16 -15.88 -29.48
CA PRO A 421 10.05 -15.10 -28.95
C PRO A 421 9.90 -15.21 -27.43
N ASP A 422 10.41 -16.29 -26.83
CA ASP A 422 10.37 -16.65 -25.41
C ASP A 422 11.71 -16.37 -24.68
N LYS A 423 12.62 -15.61 -25.29
CA LYS A 423 13.96 -15.34 -24.73
C LYS A 423 13.91 -14.62 -23.38
N ARG A 424 12.87 -13.81 -23.12
CA ARG A 424 12.70 -13.08 -21.84
C ARG A 424 12.40 -14.06 -20.71
N GLU A 425 11.46 -14.97 -20.94
CA GLU A 425 11.10 -16.07 -20.05
C GLU A 425 12.30 -17.00 -19.80
N ALA A 426 13.00 -17.40 -20.86
CA ALA A 426 14.20 -18.23 -20.75
C ALA A 426 15.32 -17.55 -19.94
N LEU A 427 15.49 -16.23 -20.07
CA LEU A 427 16.44 -15.45 -19.27
C LEU A 427 16.01 -15.37 -17.80
N VAL A 428 14.72 -15.16 -17.50
CA VAL A 428 14.18 -15.19 -16.13
C VAL A 428 14.49 -16.55 -15.48
N ASP A 429 14.17 -17.65 -16.17
CA ASP A 429 14.42 -19.00 -15.68
C ASP A 429 15.92 -19.27 -15.45
N GLN A 430 16.78 -18.85 -16.39
CA GLN A 430 18.24 -18.98 -16.22
C GLN A 430 18.79 -18.18 -15.03
N LEU A 431 18.24 -16.99 -14.76
CA LEU A 431 18.72 -16.12 -13.68
C LEU A 431 18.20 -16.53 -12.31
N LEU A 432 16.99 -17.12 -12.21
CA LEU A 432 16.47 -17.64 -10.94
C LEU A 432 17.34 -18.76 -10.36
N GLU A 433 17.80 -19.68 -11.21
CA GLU A 433 18.67 -20.81 -10.79
C GLU A 433 20.08 -20.39 -10.34
N ARG A 434 20.44 -19.10 -10.48
CA ARG A 434 21.71 -18.59 -9.99
C ARG A 434 21.74 -18.51 -8.46
N LYS A 435 22.89 -18.88 -7.86
CA LYS A 435 23.13 -18.69 -6.41
C LYS A 435 22.93 -17.23 -5.97
N GLU A 436 23.20 -16.28 -6.86
CA GLU A 436 23.10 -14.86 -6.58
C GLU A 436 21.68 -14.40 -6.24
N PHE A 437 20.64 -15.05 -6.80
CA PHE A 437 19.25 -14.83 -6.39
C PHE A 437 19.03 -15.17 -4.91
N SER A 438 19.58 -16.31 -4.48
CA SER A 438 19.49 -16.77 -3.09
C SER A 438 20.25 -15.85 -2.14
N GLU A 439 21.42 -15.34 -2.55
CA GLU A 439 22.19 -14.35 -1.78
C GLU A 439 21.44 -13.01 -1.64
N ILE A 440 20.71 -12.55 -2.66
CA ILE A 440 19.91 -11.31 -2.61
C ILE A 440 18.72 -11.46 -1.65
N TRP A 441 17.95 -12.54 -1.74
CA TRP A 441 16.80 -12.76 -0.87
C TRP A 441 17.21 -13.07 0.58
N ALA A 442 18.32 -13.77 0.78
CA ALA A 442 18.94 -13.93 2.09
C ALA A 442 19.39 -12.58 2.68
N LEU A 443 19.97 -11.66 1.90
CA LEU A 443 20.29 -10.31 2.38
C LEU A 443 19.04 -9.55 2.83
N LYS A 444 17.96 -9.58 2.03
CA LYS A 444 16.69 -8.90 2.33
C LYS A 444 16.08 -9.43 3.63
N PHE A 445 15.94 -10.75 3.77
CA PHE A 445 15.45 -11.34 5.01
C PHE A 445 16.42 -11.14 6.17
N ALA A 446 17.74 -11.08 5.95
CA ALA A 446 18.70 -10.77 7.02
C ALA A 446 18.54 -9.36 7.58
N GLN A 447 18.04 -8.41 6.77
CA GLN A 447 17.66 -7.06 7.23
C GLN A 447 16.41 -7.14 8.12
N LEU A 448 15.33 -7.78 7.63
CA LEU A 448 14.07 -7.98 8.38
C LEU A 448 14.25 -8.76 9.69
N LEU A 449 15.13 -9.76 9.69
CA LEU A 449 15.46 -10.60 10.85
C LEU A 449 16.59 -10.01 11.72
N MET A 450 16.99 -8.75 11.44
CA MET A 450 17.96 -7.96 12.21
C MET A 450 19.32 -8.66 12.46
N ILE A 451 19.80 -9.47 11.50
CA ILE A 451 20.96 -10.35 11.70
C ILE A 451 22.25 -9.53 11.87
N LYS A 452 22.75 -9.46 13.11
CA LYS A 452 24.00 -8.77 13.49
C LYS A 452 24.61 -9.39 14.75
N SER A 453 25.90 -9.17 14.96
CA SER A 453 26.55 -9.43 16.24
C SER A 453 26.37 -8.26 17.22
N SER A 454 26.49 -8.54 18.51
CA SER A 454 26.38 -7.58 19.60
C SER A 454 27.10 -8.10 20.85
N ASN A 455 26.97 -7.41 21.99
CA ASN A 455 27.41 -7.94 23.30
C ASN A 455 26.56 -9.14 23.77
N VAL A 456 25.46 -9.45 23.09
CA VAL A 456 24.54 -10.56 23.38
C VAL A 456 24.67 -11.68 22.35
N VAL A 457 24.69 -11.33 21.05
CA VAL A 457 24.75 -12.27 19.92
C VAL A 457 26.18 -12.34 19.42
N SER A 458 26.82 -13.50 19.51
CA SER A 458 28.22 -13.63 19.08
C SER A 458 28.37 -13.51 17.56
N LYS A 459 29.57 -13.13 17.08
CA LYS A 459 29.88 -13.14 15.64
C LYS A 459 29.68 -14.51 14.98
N LYS A 460 29.93 -15.60 15.71
CA LYS A 460 29.67 -16.96 15.23
C LYS A 460 28.17 -17.21 15.10
N SER A 461 27.38 -16.77 16.07
CA SER A 461 25.91 -16.87 16.07
C SER A 461 25.31 -16.15 14.85
N ALA A 462 25.68 -14.88 14.63
CA ALA A 462 25.20 -14.09 13.51
C ALA A 462 25.60 -14.68 12.15
N LEU A 463 26.83 -15.20 12.02
CA LEU A 463 27.29 -15.87 10.80
C LEU A 463 26.50 -17.14 10.51
N LEU A 464 26.33 -18.04 11.50
CA LEU A 464 25.59 -19.29 11.32
C LEU A 464 24.12 -19.04 10.98
N TYR A 465 23.50 -18.01 11.57
CA TYR A 465 22.11 -17.65 11.27
C TYR A 465 21.95 -17.08 9.85
N ALA A 466 22.90 -16.26 9.39
CA ALA A 466 22.93 -15.78 8.00
C ALA A 466 23.19 -16.91 6.98
N SER A 467 24.08 -17.86 7.31
CA SER A 467 24.32 -19.05 6.49
C SER A 467 23.07 -19.91 6.38
N TRP A 468 22.43 -20.25 7.51
CA TRP A 468 21.15 -20.96 7.54
C TRP A 468 20.12 -20.30 6.62
N LEU A 469 19.93 -18.98 6.73
CA LEU A 469 18.98 -18.24 5.90
C LEU A 469 19.32 -18.32 4.41
N THR A 470 20.61 -18.26 4.06
CA THR A 470 21.08 -18.42 2.68
C THR A 470 20.79 -19.84 2.16
N ASP A 471 20.99 -20.85 2.99
CA ASP A 471 20.73 -22.26 2.67
C ASP A 471 19.22 -22.58 2.53
N GLN A 472 18.33 -21.82 3.18
CA GLN A 472 16.88 -21.93 2.97
C GLN A 472 16.48 -21.49 1.55
N PHE A 473 16.90 -20.29 1.14
CA PHE A 473 16.64 -19.78 -0.22
C PHE A 473 17.35 -20.60 -1.30
N ALA A 474 18.58 -21.05 -1.04
CA ALA A 474 19.35 -21.86 -2.00
C ALA A 474 18.74 -23.24 -2.25
N ARG A 475 18.09 -23.85 -1.25
CA ARG A 475 17.34 -25.12 -1.41
C ARG A 475 15.90 -24.92 -1.88
N ASN A 476 15.47 -23.68 -2.09
CA ASN A 476 14.08 -23.30 -2.37
C ASN A 476 13.07 -23.88 -1.37
N VAL A 477 13.38 -23.78 -0.07
CA VAL A 477 12.43 -24.20 0.97
C VAL A 477 11.18 -23.30 0.92
N PRO A 478 9.97 -23.88 0.93
CA PRO A 478 8.71 -23.14 1.00
C PRO A 478 8.72 -22.06 2.09
N ILE A 479 8.24 -20.85 1.77
CA ILE A 479 8.39 -19.71 2.69
C ILE A 479 7.53 -19.86 3.97
N ASN A 480 6.44 -20.64 3.91
CA ASN A 480 5.68 -21.08 5.08
C ASN A 480 6.51 -21.97 6.02
N GLU A 481 7.16 -23.01 5.50
CA GLU A 481 8.02 -23.93 6.27
C GLU A 481 9.18 -23.17 6.91
N MET A 482 9.87 -22.32 6.14
CA MET A 482 10.99 -21.51 6.65
C MET A 482 10.58 -20.61 7.82
N VAL A 483 9.38 -20.02 7.79
CA VAL A 483 8.86 -19.16 8.86
C VAL A 483 8.32 -19.98 10.04
N HIS A 484 7.73 -21.14 9.78
CA HIS A 484 7.29 -22.06 10.82
C HIS A 484 8.47 -22.57 11.65
N ASP A 485 9.47 -23.16 10.99
CA ASP A 485 10.73 -23.62 11.59
C ASP A 485 11.41 -22.51 12.40
N LEU A 486 11.40 -21.28 11.89
CA LEU A 486 11.99 -20.13 12.57
C LEU A 486 11.32 -19.85 13.93
N LEU A 487 9.99 -19.83 13.96
CA LEU A 487 9.22 -19.51 15.16
C LEU A 487 9.16 -20.67 16.16
N THR A 488 9.12 -21.91 15.68
CA THR A 488 9.11 -23.11 16.54
C THR A 488 10.50 -23.48 17.06
N SER A 489 11.58 -23.03 16.40
CA SER A 489 12.98 -23.36 16.70
C SER A 489 13.32 -23.43 18.20
N THR A 490 13.98 -24.52 18.60
CA THR A 490 14.36 -24.81 19.99
C THR A 490 15.71 -25.50 19.98
N GLY A 491 16.58 -25.21 20.95
CA GLY A 491 17.97 -25.72 20.96
C GLY A 491 19.02 -24.62 21.08
N GLY A 492 20.26 -24.98 20.80
CA GLY A 492 21.43 -24.11 20.93
C GLY A 492 21.65 -23.20 19.73
N THR A 493 21.99 -21.92 19.93
CA THR A 493 22.21 -20.93 18.86
C THR A 493 23.35 -21.25 17.86
N PHE A 494 24.16 -22.27 18.10
CA PHE A 494 25.10 -22.80 17.09
C PHE A 494 24.60 -24.08 16.42
N GLY A 495 23.94 -24.97 17.17
CA GLY A 495 23.38 -26.22 16.62
C GLY A 495 22.13 -25.99 15.78
N GLU A 496 21.27 -25.08 16.23
CA GLU A 496 19.98 -24.70 15.62
C GLU A 496 19.97 -23.19 15.33
N PRO A 497 20.58 -22.73 14.23
CA PRO A 497 20.86 -21.30 14.03
C PRO A 497 19.63 -20.41 13.97
N ALA A 498 18.46 -20.94 13.60
CA ALA A 498 17.18 -20.23 13.61
C ALA A 498 16.82 -19.65 14.99
N THR A 499 17.23 -20.32 16.09
CA THR A 499 16.97 -19.87 17.47
C THR A 499 17.56 -18.50 17.80
N ASN A 500 18.50 -18.00 16.99
CA ASN A 500 19.06 -16.65 17.12
C ASN A 500 18.01 -15.54 16.95
N PHE A 501 16.88 -15.81 16.30
CA PHE A 501 15.72 -14.91 16.26
C PHE A 501 15.34 -14.42 17.67
N TYR A 502 15.30 -15.35 18.64
CA TYR A 502 14.98 -15.08 20.05
C TYR A 502 16.16 -14.57 20.89
N GLU A 503 17.35 -14.43 20.31
CA GLU A 503 18.52 -13.84 20.98
C GLU A 503 18.87 -12.44 20.47
N ILE A 504 18.50 -12.12 19.22
CA ILE A 504 18.61 -10.78 18.65
C ILE A 504 17.60 -9.83 19.31
N GLU A 505 16.34 -10.26 19.47
CA GLU A 505 15.36 -9.58 20.32
C GLU A 505 14.94 -10.51 21.48
N ARG A 506 15.02 -9.95 22.69
CA ARG A 506 14.74 -10.66 23.94
C ARG A 506 13.51 -10.14 24.66
N ASP A 507 13.03 -8.95 24.31
CA ASP A 507 11.78 -8.40 24.83
C ASP A 507 10.57 -9.10 24.18
N THR A 508 9.68 -9.64 25.01
CA THR A 508 8.48 -10.38 24.58
C THR A 508 7.53 -9.53 23.74
N LEU A 509 7.36 -8.24 24.09
CA LEU A 509 6.45 -7.35 23.38
C LEU A 509 7.01 -7.00 22.01
N LYS A 510 8.29 -6.63 21.93
CA LYS A 510 8.96 -6.39 20.66
C LYS A 510 9.06 -7.62 19.77
N THR A 511 9.23 -8.81 20.34
CA THR A 511 9.19 -10.07 19.58
C THR A 511 7.83 -10.22 18.87
N SER A 512 6.73 -9.91 19.58
CA SER A 512 5.38 -9.89 19.02
C SER A 512 5.18 -8.83 17.93
N GLU A 513 5.67 -7.61 18.16
CA GLU A 513 5.66 -6.51 17.18
C GLU A 513 6.41 -6.90 15.90
N ASN A 514 7.61 -7.47 16.05
CA ASN A 514 8.46 -7.89 14.94
C ASN A 514 7.80 -9.01 14.11
N VAL A 515 7.17 -10.00 14.76
CA VAL A 515 6.45 -11.08 14.05
C VAL A 515 5.26 -10.52 13.26
N ALA A 516 4.50 -9.59 13.85
CA ALA A 516 3.39 -8.95 13.15
C ALA A 516 3.86 -8.08 11.96
N GLN A 517 4.92 -7.30 12.13
CA GLN A 517 5.42 -6.42 11.09
C GLN A 517 6.10 -7.20 9.95
N VAL A 518 6.98 -8.16 10.26
CA VAL A 518 7.73 -8.92 9.25
C VAL A 518 6.84 -9.90 8.47
N PHE A 519 5.99 -10.68 9.15
CA PHE A 519 5.27 -11.78 8.50
C PHE A 519 3.81 -11.47 8.15
N MET A 520 3.18 -10.49 8.80
CA MET A 520 1.82 -10.05 8.47
C MET A 520 1.77 -8.64 7.85
N GLY A 521 2.87 -7.88 7.91
CA GLY A 521 2.91 -6.50 7.41
C GLY A 521 2.14 -5.52 8.30
N ILE A 522 1.90 -5.85 9.57
CA ILE A 522 1.04 -5.07 10.46
C ILE A 522 1.89 -4.41 11.56
N ARG A 523 1.81 -3.07 11.66
CA ARG A 523 2.46 -2.29 12.72
C ARG A 523 1.57 -2.21 13.96
N THR A 524 1.93 -2.93 15.01
CA THR A 524 1.16 -3.00 16.27
C THR A 524 1.73 -2.13 17.39
N GLN A 525 2.83 -1.40 17.20
CA GLN A 525 3.52 -0.66 18.27
C GLN A 525 2.61 0.37 18.98
N CYS A 526 1.70 1.02 18.26
CA CYS A 526 0.75 1.95 18.86
C CYS A 526 -0.20 1.25 19.86
N THR A 527 -0.51 -0.04 19.65
CA THR A 527 -1.44 -0.81 20.50
C THR A 527 -0.87 -1.26 21.84
N GLN A 528 0.42 -0.98 22.09
CA GLN A 528 1.00 -1.09 23.43
C GLN A 528 0.35 -0.14 24.46
N CYS A 529 -0.11 1.04 24.02
CA CYS A 529 -0.56 2.11 24.93
C CYS A 529 -2.03 2.53 24.78
N HIS A 530 -2.64 2.34 23.61
CA HIS A 530 -4.04 2.63 23.28
C HIS A 530 -4.43 1.86 22.01
N ASN A 531 -5.71 1.59 21.72
CA ASN A 531 -6.05 0.94 20.43
C ASN A 531 -5.57 1.77 19.23
N HIS A 532 -5.41 1.13 18.07
CA HIS A 532 -4.66 1.70 16.95
C HIS A 532 -5.34 2.98 16.41
N PRO A 533 -4.61 4.08 16.21
CA PRO A 533 -5.22 5.36 15.86
C PRO A 533 -5.70 5.44 14.40
N PHE A 534 -5.36 4.45 13.56
CA PHE A 534 -5.63 4.43 12.12
C PHE A 534 -6.02 3.04 11.57
N ASP A 535 -6.36 2.10 12.47
CA ASP A 535 -6.68 0.71 12.14
C ASP A 535 -7.51 0.07 13.28
N ARG A 536 -7.98 -1.17 13.11
CA ARG A 536 -8.88 -1.88 14.04
C ARG A 536 -8.22 -2.48 15.29
N TRP A 537 -6.89 -2.55 15.36
CA TRP A 537 -6.19 -3.34 16.37
C TRP A 537 -6.36 -2.77 17.78
N THR A 538 -6.68 -3.62 18.76
CA THR A 538 -6.86 -3.22 20.16
C THR A 538 -5.66 -3.55 21.04
N MET A 539 -5.60 -2.96 22.24
CA MET A 539 -4.65 -3.37 23.28
C MET A 539 -4.79 -4.85 23.65
N ASN A 540 -6.01 -5.41 23.60
CA ASN A 540 -6.25 -6.83 23.87
C ASN A 540 -5.63 -7.71 22.78
N ASP A 541 -5.70 -7.31 21.51
CA ASP A 541 -5.06 -8.04 20.42
C ASP A 541 -3.53 -8.00 20.54
N TYR A 542 -2.97 -6.84 20.91
CA TYR A 542 -1.53 -6.66 21.15
C TYR A 542 -1.00 -7.58 22.25
N TYR A 543 -1.60 -7.52 23.44
CA TYR A 543 -1.15 -8.30 24.59
C TYR A 543 -1.51 -9.78 24.46
N GLY A 544 -2.56 -10.12 23.70
CA GLY A 544 -2.93 -11.49 23.34
C GLY A 544 -1.95 -12.13 22.35
N LEU A 545 -1.49 -11.39 21.33
CA LEU A 545 -0.41 -11.86 20.45
C LEU A 545 0.90 -12.01 21.23
N ALA A 546 1.23 -11.06 22.11
CA ALA A 546 2.44 -11.13 22.93
C ALA A 546 2.43 -12.30 23.93
N ALA A 547 1.25 -12.77 24.37
CA ALA A 547 1.12 -13.91 25.27
C ALA A 547 1.58 -15.26 24.67
N PHE A 548 1.73 -15.36 23.34
CA PHE A 548 2.38 -16.53 22.71
C PHE A 548 3.88 -16.61 23.03
N PHE A 549 4.56 -15.46 23.14
CA PHE A 549 6.01 -15.38 23.38
C PHE A 549 6.38 -15.34 24.87
N ALA A 550 5.40 -15.29 25.77
CA ALA A 550 5.62 -15.18 27.22
C ALA A 550 6.34 -16.39 27.86
N GLN A 551 6.44 -17.52 27.13
CA GLN A 551 7.05 -18.77 27.59
C GLN A 551 8.44 -19.07 26.98
N VAL A 552 9.05 -18.11 26.26
CA VAL A 552 10.39 -18.27 25.68
C VAL A 552 11.47 -18.22 26.76
N GLY A 553 11.90 -19.40 27.21
CA GLY A 553 13.01 -19.61 28.11
C GLY A 553 14.37 -19.58 27.41
N ARG A 554 15.40 -19.14 28.14
CA ARG A 554 16.78 -19.02 27.65
C ARG A 554 17.75 -19.48 28.74
N LYS A 555 18.70 -20.36 28.42
CA LYS A 555 19.76 -20.81 29.34
C LYS A 555 21.13 -20.79 28.67
N GLN A 556 22.19 -20.82 29.49
CA GLN A 556 23.58 -20.86 29.01
C GLN A 556 23.90 -22.27 28.47
N ALA A 557 24.56 -22.35 27.31
CA ALA A 557 25.17 -23.60 26.80
C ALA A 557 26.60 -23.78 27.34
N GLU A 558 27.26 -24.89 26.98
CA GLU A 558 28.64 -25.17 27.38
C GLU A 558 29.65 -24.14 26.83
N ASP A 559 29.49 -23.71 25.57
CA ASP A 559 30.21 -22.53 25.05
C ASP A 559 29.56 -21.26 25.62
N TYR A 560 30.36 -20.44 26.30
CA TYR A 560 29.91 -19.18 26.92
C TYR A 560 29.26 -18.19 25.94
N ARG A 561 29.45 -18.38 24.62
CA ARG A 561 28.91 -17.54 23.54
C ARG A 561 27.58 -18.06 22.99
N GLU A 562 27.15 -19.25 23.40
CA GLU A 562 25.94 -19.91 22.91
C GLU A 562 24.83 -19.89 23.97
N LYS A 563 23.60 -19.68 23.54
CA LYS A 563 22.39 -19.83 24.36
C LYS A 563 21.57 -21.00 23.86
N ILE A 564 20.86 -21.65 24.78
CA ILE A 564 19.82 -22.62 24.46
C ILE A 564 18.48 -21.93 24.68
N VAL A 565 17.69 -21.80 23.61
CA VAL A 565 16.31 -21.33 23.62
C VAL A 565 15.39 -22.55 23.76
N PHE A 566 14.34 -22.45 24.58
CA PHE A 566 13.38 -23.53 24.82
C PHE A 566 12.04 -22.97 25.35
N ASN A 567 10.94 -23.70 25.20
CA ASN A 567 9.71 -23.37 25.92
C ASN A 567 9.80 -23.83 27.39
N GLN A 568 9.59 -22.89 28.32
CA GLN A 568 9.68 -23.13 29.77
C GLN A 568 8.32 -23.51 30.43
N PHE A 569 7.27 -23.68 29.63
CA PHE A 569 5.87 -24.01 29.96
C PHE A 569 5.26 -23.13 31.07
N SER A 570 5.79 -21.93 31.25
CA SER A 570 5.40 -20.98 32.29
C SER A 570 5.76 -19.55 31.89
N GLY A 571 4.99 -18.58 32.41
CA GLY A 571 5.06 -17.18 32.00
C GLY A 571 3.76 -16.72 31.35
N GLU A 572 3.33 -15.50 31.70
CA GLU A 572 2.05 -14.92 31.26
C GLU A 572 2.17 -13.41 31.05
N THR A 573 1.41 -12.89 30.09
CA THR A 573 1.31 -11.45 29.80
C THR A 573 0.19 -10.81 30.62
N LYS A 574 0.39 -9.57 31.09
CA LYS A 574 -0.65 -8.79 31.78
C LYS A 574 -1.03 -7.54 30.99
N HIS A 575 -2.31 -7.21 30.97
CA HIS A 575 -2.81 -5.97 30.39
C HIS A 575 -2.46 -4.79 31.31
N PRO A 576 -1.79 -3.72 30.84
CA PRO A 576 -1.27 -2.66 31.71
C PRO A 576 -2.37 -1.82 32.38
N VAL A 577 -3.51 -1.64 31.71
CA VAL A 577 -4.64 -0.86 32.25
C VAL A 577 -5.47 -1.65 33.29
N THR A 578 -5.77 -2.92 33.05
CA THR A 578 -6.69 -3.71 33.89
C THR A 578 -5.96 -4.59 34.91
N GLY A 579 -4.65 -4.80 34.76
CA GLY A 579 -3.84 -5.68 35.60
C GLY A 579 -4.11 -7.19 35.42
N LYS A 580 -5.11 -7.56 34.60
CA LYS A 580 -5.50 -8.94 34.34
C LYS A 580 -4.47 -9.66 33.46
N THR A 581 -4.32 -10.97 33.67
CA THR A 581 -3.63 -11.85 32.72
C THR A 581 -4.40 -11.88 31.40
N VAL A 582 -3.66 -11.87 30.28
CA VAL A 582 -4.21 -11.95 28.91
C VAL A 582 -3.87 -13.33 28.35
N ALA A 583 -4.88 -14.04 27.85
CA ALA A 583 -4.69 -15.32 27.17
C ALA A 583 -4.05 -15.12 25.78
N PRO A 584 -3.32 -16.11 25.25
CA PRO A 584 -2.90 -16.09 23.84
C PRO A 584 -4.09 -15.90 22.91
N LYS A 585 -3.98 -14.94 21.99
CA LYS A 585 -5.04 -14.59 21.03
C LYS A 585 -4.42 -14.27 19.69
N PHE A 586 -4.94 -14.87 18.61
CA PHE A 586 -4.51 -14.53 17.25
C PHE A 586 -4.88 -13.06 16.93
N LEU A 587 -4.06 -12.40 16.10
CA LEU A 587 -4.23 -10.97 15.81
C LEU A 587 -5.55 -10.72 15.06
N GLY A 588 -6.55 -10.17 15.77
CA GLY A 588 -7.93 -10.03 15.27
C GLY A 588 -8.71 -11.35 15.13
N GLY A 589 -8.21 -12.45 15.70
CA GLY A 589 -8.82 -13.77 15.66
C GLY A 589 -9.35 -14.24 17.03
N ILE A 590 -9.44 -15.56 17.20
CA ILE A 590 -9.88 -16.21 18.43
C ILE A 590 -8.76 -16.38 19.46
N GLU A 591 -9.13 -16.76 20.69
CA GLU A 591 -8.22 -17.34 21.69
C GLU A 591 -8.10 -18.86 21.46
N PRO A 592 -6.98 -19.39 20.92
CA PRO A 592 -6.83 -20.82 20.69
C PRO A 592 -6.52 -21.62 21.96
N ASP A 593 -6.83 -22.91 21.94
CA ASP A 593 -6.38 -23.83 22.98
C ASP A 593 -4.85 -24.05 22.92
N THR A 594 -4.15 -23.44 23.86
CA THR A 594 -2.69 -23.56 24.05
C THR A 594 -2.31 -24.49 25.22
N LYS A 595 -3.27 -25.21 25.82
CA LYS A 595 -3.04 -25.96 27.05
C LYS A 595 -2.09 -27.15 26.83
N GLY A 596 -0.90 -27.08 27.43
CA GLY A 596 0.11 -28.15 27.36
C GLY A 596 0.87 -28.25 26.03
N LYS A 597 0.74 -27.24 25.15
CA LYS A 597 1.42 -27.14 23.85
C LYS A 597 2.50 -26.06 23.91
N ASP A 598 3.47 -26.06 23.00
CA ASP A 598 4.27 -24.85 22.79
C ASP A 598 3.36 -23.78 22.18
N ARG A 599 3.22 -22.64 22.84
CA ARG A 599 2.45 -21.50 22.34
C ARG A 599 2.95 -21.02 20.97
N ARG A 600 4.24 -21.20 20.66
CA ARG A 600 4.84 -20.78 19.39
C ARG A 600 4.44 -21.67 18.23
N GLU A 601 4.30 -22.98 18.45
CA GLU A 601 3.77 -23.92 17.45
C GLU A 601 2.35 -23.52 17.05
N VAL A 602 1.48 -23.31 18.04
CA VAL A 602 0.08 -22.87 17.82
C VAL A 602 0.00 -21.53 17.06
N LEU A 603 0.95 -20.61 17.29
CA LEU A 603 1.03 -19.35 16.54
C LEU A 603 1.58 -19.56 15.12
N ALA A 604 2.61 -20.38 14.96
CA ALA A 604 3.23 -20.66 13.67
C ALA A 604 2.24 -21.36 12.72
N ASP A 605 1.54 -22.39 13.20
CA ASP A 605 0.49 -23.10 12.47
C ASP A 605 -0.59 -22.16 11.93
N TRP A 606 -1.05 -21.20 12.75
CA TRP A 606 -2.03 -20.19 12.33
C TRP A 606 -1.43 -19.11 11.41
N LEU A 607 -0.19 -18.69 11.64
CA LEU A 607 0.45 -17.64 10.86
C LEU A 607 0.63 -18.08 9.41
N VAL A 608 1.11 -19.31 9.19
CA VAL A 608 1.45 -19.80 7.85
C VAL A 608 0.33 -20.61 7.19
N SER A 609 -0.84 -20.69 7.82
CA SER A 609 -2.01 -21.39 7.28
C SER A 609 -2.56 -20.69 6.01
N PRO A 610 -3.08 -21.43 5.01
CA PRO A 610 -3.72 -20.86 3.83
C PRO A 610 -4.91 -19.93 4.13
N GLU A 611 -5.56 -20.13 5.28
CA GLU A 611 -6.69 -19.33 5.76
C GLU A 611 -6.24 -18.00 6.42
N ASN A 612 -4.94 -17.79 6.62
CA ASN A 612 -4.41 -16.55 7.17
C ASN A 612 -4.46 -15.40 6.12
N PRO A 613 -5.26 -14.34 6.34
CA PRO A 613 -5.47 -13.30 5.33
C PRO A 613 -4.29 -12.31 5.23
N PHE A 614 -3.24 -12.47 6.05
CA PHE A 614 -2.12 -11.52 6.11
C PHE A 614 -0.82 -12.10 5.55
N PHE A 615 -0.49 -13.36 5.86
CA PHE A 615 0.83 -13.92 5.58
C PHE A 615 1.19 -13.94 4.09
N ALA A 616 0.44 -14.68 3.26
CA ALA A 616 0.74 -14.78 1.84
C ALA A 616 0.67 -13.42 1.11
N PRO A 617 -0.36 -12.55 1.33
CA PRO A 617 -0.37 -11.20 0.76
C PRO A 617 0.80 -10.31 1.23
N SER A 618 1.22 -10.39 2.51
CA SER A 618 2.31 -9.56 3.04
C SER A 618 3.66 -9.95 2.44
N ILE A 619 3.93 -11.25 2.28
CA ILE A 619 5.11 -11.72 1.56
C ILE A 619 5.03 -11.29 0.08
N ALA A 620 3.90 -11.54 -0.59
CA ALA A 620 3.71 -11.19 -1.99
C ALA A 620 3.93 -9.68 -2.27
N ASN A 621 3.44 -8.80 -1.40
CA ASN A 621 3.62 -7.35 -1.53
C ASN A 621 5.11 -6.93 -1.43
N ARG A 622 5.92 -7.63 -0.62
CA ARG A 622 7.38 -7.40 -0.55
C ARG A 622 8.11 -7.89 -1.79
N VAL A 623 7.75 -9.06 -2.32
CA VAL A 623 8.28 -9.57 -3.59
C VAL A 623 7.97 -8.57 -4.70
N TRP A 624 6.71 -8.17 -4.81
CA TRP A 624 6.24 -7.17 -5.76
C TRP A 624 7.03 -5.86 -5.67
N ALA A 625 7.16 -5.26 -4.48
CA ALA A 625 7.85 -3.99 -4.30
C ALA A 625 9.34 -4.05 -4.66
N HIS A 626 10.02 -5.19 -4.47
CA HIS A 626 11.42 -5.35 -4.86
C HIS A 626 11.60 -5.22 -6.38
N TYR A 627 10.76 -5.89 -7.18
CA TYR A 627 10.84 -5.86 -8.65
C TYR A 627 10.19 -4.62 -9.27
N MET A 628 9.06 -4.16 -8.73
CA MET A 628 8.27 -3.05 -9.31
C MET A 628 8.60 -1.68 -8.71
N GLY A 629 9.38 -1.63 -7.62
CA GLY A 629 9.86 -0.40 -6.97
C GLY A 629 8.95 0.20 -5.91
N VAL A 630 7.66 -0.10 -5.98
CA VAL A 630 6.63 0.36 -5.05
C VAL A 630 5.67 -0.80 -4.79
N GLY A 631 5.30 -1.00 -3.52
CA GLY A 631 4.34 -2.02 -3.14
C GLY A 631 2.94 -1.73 -3.68
N ILE A 632 2.11 -2.77 -3.82
CA ILE A 632 0.66 -2.59 -4.06
C ILE A 632 0.06 -1.88 -2.84
N ILE A 633 0.58 -2.19 -1.65
CA ILE A 633 0.55 -1.31 -0.48
C ILE A 633 1.95 -0.72 -0.34
N ASP A 634 2.08 0.60 -0.54
CA ASP A 634 3.34 1.32 -0.30
C ASP A 634 3.60 1.48 1.21
N GLN A 635 4.87 1.43 1.60
CA GLN A 635 5.31 0.88 2.89
C GLN A 635 4.77 -0.55 3.08
N VAL A 636 5.53 -1.50 2.55
CA VAL A 636 5.16 -2.92 2.45
C VAL A 636 4.88 -3.62 3.79
N ASP A 637 5.34 -3.04 4.88
CA ASP A 637 5.21 -3.47 6.26
C ASP A 637 4.17 -2.65 7.06
N ASP A 638 3.28 -1.93 6.37
CA ASP A 638 2.24 -1.06 6.96
C ASP A 638 0.84 -1.27 6.34
N ILE A 639 0.41 -2.53 6.32
CA ILE A 639 -0.89 -2.99 5.86
C ILE A 639 -1.95 -2.62 6.92
N ARG A 640 -2.80 -1.64 6.58
CA ARG A 640 -3.90 -1.17 7.44
C ARG A 640 -5.04 -0.59 6.59
N VAL A 641 -6.24 -0.46 7.14
CA VAL A 641 -7.41 0.08 6.41
C VAL A 641 -7.16 1.49 5.82
N SER A 642 -6.36 2.31 6.50
CA SER A 642 -5.99 3.66 6.04
C SER A 642 -4.75 3.72 5.13
N ASN A 643 -4.17 2.57 4.79
CA ASN A 643 -3.15 2.38 3.76
C ASN A 643 -3.55 1.18 2.87
N PRO A 644 -4.68 1.27 2.16
CA PRO A 644 -5.23 0.15 1.39
C PRO A 644 -4.45 -0.08 0.09
N PRO A 645 -4.53 -1.29 -0.49
CA PRO A 645 -3.86 -1.62 -1.75
C PRO A 645 -4.40 -0.79 -2.93
N THR A 646 -3.47 -0.31 -3.77
CA THR A 646 -3.78 0.38 -5.04
C THR A 646 -4.54 -0.54 -6.00
N ASN A 647 -4.20 -1.83 -5.99
CA ASN A 647 -4.89 -2.89 -6.73
C ASN A 647 -5.22 -4.06 -5.77
N PRO A 648 -6.37 -4.03 -5.08
CA PRO A 648 -6.75 -5.07 -4.12
C PRO A 648 -6.85 -6.46 -4.75
N GLU A 649 -7.37 -6.55 -5.98
CA GLU A 649 -7.52 -7.81 -6.71
C GLU A 649 -6.16 -8.44 -7.03
N LEU A 650 -5.17 -7.64 -7.45
CA LEU A 650 -3.82 -8.12 -7.73
C LEU A 650 -3.11 -8.60 -6.44
N LEU A 651 -3.23 -7.87 -5.34
CA LEU A 651 -2.63 -8.28 -4.07
C LEU A 651 -3.24 -9.59 -3.56
N ALA A 652 -4.57 -9.73 -3.61
CA ALA A 652 -5.25 -10.97 -3.30
C ALA A 652 -4.77 -12.10 -4.22
N LYS A 653 -4.68 -11.85 -5.53
CA LYS A 653 -4.31 -12.89 -6.49
C LYS A 653 -2.86 -13.37 -6.36
N LEU A 654 -1.92 -12.49 -6.06
CA LEU A 654 -0.54 -12.87 -5.76
C LEU A 654 -0.45 -13.70 -4.46
N GLY A 655 -1.26 -13.38 -3.45
CA GLY A 655 -1.40 -14.19 -2.23
C GLY A 655 -1.97 -15.58 -2.50
N GLU A 656 -3.07 -15.67 -3.25
CA GLU A 656 -3.64 -16.94 -3.72
C GLU A 656 -2.62 -17.77 -4.51
N LYS A 657 -1.85 -17.13 -5.41
CA LYS A 657 -0.83 -17.83 -6.19
C LYS A 657 0.31 -18.36 -5.35
N LEU A 658 0.78 -17.61 -4.36
CA LEU A 658 1.79 -18.12 -3.43
C LEU A 658 1.30 -19.36 -2.67
N ILE A 659 0.01 -19.42 -2.29
CA ILE A 659 -0.61 -20.62 -1.69
C ILE A 659 -0.72 -21.76 -2.73
N GLU A 660 -1.21 -21.49 -3.93
CA GLU A 660 -1.33 -22.47 -5.04
C GLU A 660 0.02 -23.10 -5.42
N TYR A 661 1.11 -22.34 -5.25
CA TYR A 661 2.48 -22.76 -5.52
C TYR A 661 3.15 -23.51 -4.37
N ASP A 662 2.41 -23.83 -3.31
CA ASP A 662 2.92 -24.42 -2.07
C ASP A 662 4.05 -23.56 -1.48
N TYR A 663 3.81 -22.25 -1.45
CA TYR A 663 4.73 -21.22 -0.93
C TYR A 663 6.11 -21.18 -1.62
N ASP A 664 6.21 -21.74 -2.83
CA ASP A 664 7.39 -21.65 -3.70
C ASP A 664 7.63 -20.21 -4.15
N PHE A 665 8.64 -19.62 -3.52
CA PHE A 665 9.01 -18.23 -3.68
C PHE A 665 9.49 -17.91 -5.11
N ARG A 666 10.15 -18.86 -5.80
CA ARG A 666 10.69 -18.63 -7.16
C ARG A 666 9.60 -18.52 -8.21
N LYS A 667 8.53 -19.30 -8.10
CA LYS A 667 7.37 -19.23 -9.02
C LYS A 667 6.70 -17.87 -8.99
N LEU A 668 6.49 -17.30 -7.80
CA LEU A 668 5.93 -15.95 -7.66
C LEU A 668 6.84 -14.88 -8.27
N VAL A 669 8.16 -14.96 -8.05
CA VAL A 669 9.13 -14.06 -8.69
C VAL A 669 9.07 -14.18 -10.22
N ARG A 670 9.01 -15.40 -10.74
CA ARG A 670 8.94 -15.68 -12.18
C ARG A 670 7.76 -14.97 -12.82
N ASP A 671 6.55 -15.14 -12.27
CA ASP A 671 5.32 -14.53 -12.79
C ASP A 671 5.41 -12.99 -12.87
N ILE A 672 6.02 -12.37 -11.86
CA ILE A 672 6.22 -10.91 -11.85
C ILE A 672 7.22 -10.51 -12.95
N CYS A 673 8.37 -11.19 -13.02
CA CYS A 673 9.45 -10.84 -13.96
C CYS A 673 9.13 -11.12 -15.44
N VAL A 674 8.23 -12.07 -15.75
CA VAL A 674 7.76 -12.33 -17.13
C VAL A 674 6.56 -11.48 -17.54
N SER A 675 5.99 -10.68 -16.63
CA SER A 675 4.83 -9.84 -16.96
C SER A 675 5.19 -8.72 -17.95
N ARG A 676 4.21 -8.31 -18.78
CA ARG A 676 4.31 -7.06 -19.54
C ARG A 676 4.50 -5.87 -18.60
N ALA A 677 3.83 -5.85 -17.45
CA ALA A 677 3.94 -4.80 -16.44
C ALA A 677 5.39 -4.56 -15.98
N TYR A 678 6.13 -5.63 -15.67
CA TYR A 678 7.57 -5.55 -15.37
C TYR A 678 8.41 -5.17 -16.60
N SER A 679 7.98 -5.58 -17.79
CA SER A 679 8.64 -5.31 -19.08
C SER A 679 8.40 -3.91 -19.66
N ARG A 680 7.73 -2.98 -18.97
CA ARG A 680 7.46 -1.62 -19.49
C ARG A 680 8.73 -0.76 -19.55
N SER A 681 8.79 0.18 -20.49
CA SER A 681 9.80 1.26 -20.46
C SER A 681 9.55 2.16 -19.26
N SER A 682 10.61 2.82 -18.76
CA SER A 682 10.50 3.89 -17.77
C SER A 682 10.17 5.26 -18.39
N LEU A 683 10.15 5.35 -19.73
CA LEU A 683 9.64 6.51 -20.45
C LEU A 683 8.11 6.59 -20.32
N ALA A 684 7.63 7.55 -19.55
CA ALA A 684 6.21 7.87 -19.42
C ALA A 684 5.66 8.54 -20.70
N ASN A 685 4.40 8.26 -21.03
CA ASN A 685 3.60 8.98 -22.00
C ASN A 685 2.74 10.08 -21.32
N GLU A 686 2.13 10.96 -22.10
CA GLU A 686 1.31 12.07 -21.59
C GLU A 686 0.22 11.61 -20.60
N SER A 687 -0.41 10.47 -20.84
CA SER A 687 -1.48 9.98 -19.97
C SER A 687 -0.97 9.51 -18.62
N ASN A 688 0.26 9.01 -18.52
CA ASN A 688 0.81 8.34 -17.34
C ASN A 688 2.01 9.05 -16.69
N ALA A 689 2.39 10.25 -17.14
CA ALA A 689 3.49 11.07 -16.62
C ALA A 689 3.40 11.45 -15.12
N HIS A 690 2.26 11.19 -14.47
CA HIS A 690 2.03 11.41 -13.04
C HIS A 690 1.63 10.13 -12.29
N ASP A 691 1.67 8.96 -12.94
CA ASP A 691 1.55 7.70 -12.22
C ASP A 691 2.82 7.44 -11.41
N THR A 692 2.63 6.95 -10.18
CA THR A 692 3.71 6.61 -9.26
C THR A 692 3.52 5.24 -8.62
N ARG A 693 2.37 4.57 -8.84
CA ARG A 693 1.99 3.36 -8.10
C ARG A 693 0.96 2.43 -8.77
N ASN A 694 0.51 2.74 -9.99
CA ASN A 694 -0.39 1.88 -10.77
C ASN A 694 0.35 1.10 -11.87
N TYR A 695 1.69 1.22 -11.92
CA TYR A 695 2.59 0.46 -12.79
C TYR A 695 2.39 0.76 -14.28
N ALA A 696 1.89 1.94 -14.62
CA ALA A 696 1.66 2.36 -16.01
C ALA A 696 2.96 2.46 -16.82
N HIS A 697 4.10 2.66 -16.16
CA HIS A 697 5.46 2.59 -16.69
C HIS A 697 6.39 1.98 -15.63
N ALA A 698 7.63 1.63 -16.00
CA ALA A 698 8.61 1.16 -15.03
C ALA A 698 9.09 2.31 -14.13
N VAL A 699 9.20 2.06 -12.83
CA VAL A 699 9.73 3.03 -11.86
C VAL A 699 11.26 2.96 -11.85
N ILE A 700 11.91 4.12 -12.02
CA ILE A 700 13.37 4.25 -11.93
C ILE A 700 13.80 4.16 -10.46
N ARG A 701 14.72 3.25 -10.14
CA ARG A 701 15.12 2.86 -8.78
C ARG A 701 16.63 2.97 -8.61
N ARG A 702 17.12 3.60 -7.54
CA ARG A 702 18.56 3.55 -7.23
C ARG A 702 18.96 2.11 -6.91
N ILE A 703 20.03 1.60 -7.49
CA ILE A 703 20.58 0.28 -7.15
C ILE A 703 20.95 0.27 -5.64
N PRO A 704 20.53 -0.74 -4.84
CA PRO A 704 20.84 -0.81 -3.40
C PRO A 704 22.34 -0.71 -3.09
N ALA A 705 22.69 -0.28 -1.87
CA ALA A 705 24.08 0.04 -1.49
C ALA A 705 25.06 -1.12 -1.74
N GLU A 706 24.70 -2.33 -1.32
CA GLU A 706 25.48 -3.55 -1.51
C GLU A 706 25.65 -3.87 -3.00
N SER A 707 24.54 -4.01 -3.74
CA SER A 707 24.54 -4.31 -5.18
C SER A 707 25.28 -3.26 -6.01
N LEU A 708 25.18 -1.97 -5.66
CA LEU A 708 25.90 -0.90 -6.37
C LEU A 708 27.41 -1.00 -6.15
N LEU A 709 27.86 -1.35 -4.95
CA LEU A 709 29.29 -1.59 -4.67
C LEU A 709 29.79 -2.85 -5.40
N ASP A 710 28.97 -3.89 -5.47
CA ASP A 710 29.29 -5.12 -6.18
C ASP A 710 29.35 -4.90 -7.70
N CYS A 711 28.43 -4.13 -8.27
CA CYS A 711 28.47 -3.69 -9.67
C CYS A 711 29.75 -2.86 -9.94
N LEU A 712 30.11 -1.91 -9.07
CA LEU A 712 31.37 -1.15 -9.19
C LEU A 712 32.60 -2.06 -9.15
N CYS A 713 32.63 -3.08 -8.29
CA CYS A 713 33.73 -4.06 -8.24
C CYS A 713 33.79 -4.92 -9.51
N GLN A 714 32.63 -5.36 -10.02
CA GLN A 714 32.50 -6.17 -11.24
C GLN A 714 32.99 -5.41 -12.48
N VAL A 715 32.50 -4.20 -12.72
CA VAL A 715 32.86 -3.44 -13.92
C VAL A 715 34.31 -3.00 -13.90
N THR A 716 34.81 -2.51 -12.76
CA THR A 716 36.21 -2.09 -12.64
C THR A 716 37.18 -3.26 -12.54
N ASN A 717 36.72 -4.48 -12.26
CA ASN A 717 37.54 -5.64 -11.93
C ASN A 717 38.44 -5.39 -10.68
N SER A 718 37.99 -4.54 -9.76
CA SER A 718 38.73 -4.10 -8.56
C SER A 718 38.02 -4.58 -7.27
N PRO A 719 38.28 -5.82 -6.81
CA PRO A 719 37.58 -6.44 -5.69
C PRO A 719 37.88 -5.76 -4.34
N ASP A 720 36.85 -5.65 -3.50
CA ASP A 720 36.99 -5.19 -2.12
C ASP A 720 37.28 -6.32 -1.13
N LYS A 721 37.72 -5.92 0.06
CA LYS A 721 37.97 -6.78 1.21
C LYS A 721 37.06 -6.36 2.35
N PHE A 722 36.12 -7.23 2.73
CA PHE A 722 35.25 -7.02 3.88
C PHE A 722 35.79 -7.74 5.13
N SER A 723 35.45 -7.22 6.31
CA SER A 723 35.89 -7.81 7.58
C SER A 723 35.26 -9.20 7.77
N GLY A 724 36.09 -10.21 8.02
CA GLY A 724 35.65 -11.60 8.19
C GLY A 724 35.40 -12.40 6.91
N LEU A 725 35.46 -11.78 5.72
CA LEU A 725 35.26 -12.43 4.42
C LEU A 725 36.57 -12.46 3.60
N PRO A 726 36.76 -13.40 2.65
CA PRO A 726 37.91 -13.37 1.73
C PRO A 726 37.95 -12.12 0.84
N LEU A 727 39.08 -11.90 0.16
CA LEU A 727 39.18 -10.84 -0.86
C LEU A 727 38.31 -11.21 -2.06
N GLY A 728 37.50 -10.29 -2.57
CA GLY A 728 36.58 -10.57 -3.68
C GLY A 728 35.25 -11.21 -3.28
N SER A 729 34.96 -11.34 -1.98
CA SER A 729 33.57 -11.53 -1.53
C SER A 729 32.72 -10.31 -1.88
N ARG A 730 31.43 -10.55 -2.13
CA ARG A 730 30.44 -9.52 -2.44
C ARG A 730 29.96 -8.77 -1.18
N ALA A 731 29.55 -7.53 -1.32
CA ALA A 731 28.92 -6.75 -0.26
C ALA A 731 27.59 -7.36 0.18
N VAL A 732 26.83 -7.98 -0.73
CA VAL A 732 25.61 -8.72 -0.38
C VAL A 732 25.87 -9.93 0.54
N GLN A 733 27.09 -10.48 0.54
CA GLN A 733 27.49 -11.62 1.38
C GLN A 733 27.88 -11.18 2.83
N ILE A 734 27.75 -9.91 3.19
CA ILE A 734 28.04 -9.43 4.55
C ILE A 734 26.96 -9.90 5.52
N ALA A 735 27.23 -11.06 6.13
CA ALA A 735 26.37 -11.73 7.11
C ALA A 735 26.03 -10.87 8.34
N ASP A 736 26.95 -10.02 8.81
CA ASP A 736 26.81 -9.25 10.06
C ASP A 736 26.49 -7.77 9.78
N GLY A 737 25.33 -7.29 10.23
CA GLY A 737 24.93 -5.88 10.16
C GLY A 737 25.88 -4.92 10.87
N ALA A 738 26.64 -5.38 11.88
CA ALA A 738 27.61 -4.57 12.61
C ALA A 738 28.91 -4.28 11.83
N VAL A 739 29.13 -4.92 10.67
CA VAL A 739 30.29 -4.63 9.80
C VAL A 739 30.07 -3.31 9.08
N SER A 740 30.76 -2.27 9.54
CA SER A 740 30.74 -0.92 8.94
C SER A 740 31.61 -0.83 7.69
N ASN A 741 31.12 -0.11 6.68
CA ASN A 741 31.87 0.28 5.48
C ASN A 741 31.41 1.69 5.06
N TYR A 742 32.34 2.59 4.76
CA TYR A 742 32.01 3.99 4.50
C TYR A 742 31.11 4.20 3.26
N PHE A 743 31.35 3.44 2.19
CA PHE A 743 30.47 3.46 1.01
C PHE A 743 29.07 2.95 1.40
N LEU A 744 28.98 1.75 1.97
CA LEU A 744 27.67 1.15 2.28
C LEU A 744 26.82 2.03 3.20
N ASN A 745 27.43 2.64 4.22
CA ASN A 745 26.75 3.57 5.13
C ASN A 745 26.29 4.85 4.40
N THR A 746 27.13 5.44 3.54
CA THR A 746 26.80 6.66 2.77
C THR A 746 25.67 6.42 1.76
N PHE A 747 25.63 5.21 1.19
CA PHE A 747 24.60 4.76 0.26
C PHE A 747 23.39 4.10 0.96
N GLY A 748 23.21 4.29 2.26
CA GLY A 748 21.94 3.95 2.93
C GLY A 748 21.70 2.46 3.19
N ARG A 749 22.76 1.65 3.37
CA ARG A 749 22.63 0.26 3.85
C ARG A 749 21.95 0.22 5.22
N SER A 750 21.05 -0.74 5.40
CA SER A 750 20.44 -1.04 6.71
C SER A 750 21.51 -1.46 7.74
N PRO A 751 21.60 -0.78 8.91
CA PRO A 751 22.41 -1.22 10.05
C PRO A 751 21.78 -2.39 10.84
N ARG A 752 20.60 -2.86 10.41
CA ARG A 752 19.82 -3.97 10.97
C ARG A 752 19.43 -3.74 12.43
N LEU A 753 19.01 -2.51 12.76
CA LEU A 753 18.65 -2.10 14.13
C LEU A 753 17.17 -2.33 14.43
N THR A 754 16.32 -2.29 13.41
CA THR A 754 14.87 -2.50 13.46
C THR A 754 14.43 -3.44 12.34
N VAL A 755 13.21 -3.95 12.42
CA VAL A 755 12.59 -4.77 11.36
C VAL A 755 11.96 -3.95 10.22
N CYS A 756 12.10 -2.61 10.24
CA CYS A 756 11.44 -1.76 9.24
C CYS A 756 12.07 -1.98 7.86
N ASP A 757 11.23 -2.28 6.86
CA ASP A 757 11.65 -2.27 5.44
C ASP A 757 12.24 -0.90 5.03
N CYS A 758 11.85 0.17 5.74
CA CYS A 758 12.35 1.54 5.57
C CYS A 758 13.79 1.81 6.04
N GLU A 759 14.45 0.86 6.73
CA GLU A 759 15.77 1.10 7.31
C GLU A 759 16.91 1.10 6.27
N ALA A 760 16.73 0.37 5.15
CA ALA A 760 17.56 0.50 3.96
C ALA A 760 16.96 1.57 3.05
N THR A 761 17.75 2.56 2.62
CA THR A 761 17.26 3.67 1.80
C THR A 761 17.92 3.77 0.43
N THR A 762 17.08 3.89 -0.59
CA THR A 762 17.48 4.20 -1.98
C THR A 762 17.43 5.70 -2.27
N SER A 763 17.01 6.55 -1.32
CA SER A 763 16.89 7.99 -1.51
C SER A 763 18.24 8.65 -1.86
N PRO A 764 18.28 9.53 -2.89
CA PRO A 764 19.50 10.21 -3.30
C PRO A 764 19.94 11.27 -2.28
N SER A 765 21.25 11.46 -2.11
CA SER A 765 21.81 12.53 -1.27
C SER A 765 23.01 13.23 -1.92
N LEU A 766 23.31 14.45 -1.46
CA LEU A 766 24.50 15.18 -1.89
C LEU A 766 25.80 14.45 -1.49
N SER A 767 25.82 13.76 -0.34
CA SER A 767 27.00 13.01 0.10
C SER A 767 27.29 11.81 -0.80
N GLN A 768 26.26 11.12 -1.31
CA GLN A 768 26.42 10.04 -2.30
C GLN A 768 27.04 10.57 -3.60
N ALA A 769 26.51 11.68 -4.14
CA ALA A 769 27.03 12.29 -5.37
C ALA A 769 28.49 12.76 -5.22
N LEU A 770 28.81 13.46 -4.13
CA LEU A 770 30.19 13.88 -3.84
C LEU A 770 31.15 12.69 -3.66
N HIS A 771 30.65 11.56 -3.15
CA HIS A 771 31.44 10.34 -2.93
C HIS A 771 31.75 9.58 -4.22
N LEU A 772 30.83 9.52 -5.20
CA LEU A 772 31.16 8.93 -6.51
C LEU A 772 32.18 9.79 -7.28
N LEU A 773 32.00 11.12 -7.23
CA LEU A 773 32.83 12.07 -7.99
C LEU A 773 34.24 12.17 -7.41
N ASN A 774 34.36 12.41 -6.10
CA ASN A 774 35.64 12.76 -5.45
C ASN A 774 36.19 11.65 -4.55
N GLY A 775 35.41 10.59 -4.29
CA GLY A 775 35.79 9.52 -3.38
C GLY A 775 36.65 8.45 -4.06
N GLU A 776 37.43 7.75 -3.24
CA GLU A 776 38.29 6.65 -3.68
C GLU A 776 37.53 5.46 -4.30
N SER A 777 36.21 5.39 -4.13
CA SER A 777 35.40 4.23 -4.54
C SER A 777 35.23 4.05 -6.05
N VAL A 778 35.45 5.09 -6.88
CA VAL A 778 35.35 4.99 -8.35
C VAL A 778 36.73 5.16 -8.99
N HIS A 779 37.34 6.35 -8.86
CA HIS A 779 38.61 6.67 -9.53
C HIS A 779 39.74 5.70 -9.14
N ASN A 780 39.99 5.47 -7.84
CA ASN A 780 41.07 4.57 -7.42
C ASN A 780 40.80 3.10 -7.82
N LYS A 781 39.53 2.67 -7.98
CA LYS A 781 39.22 1.33 -8.50
C LYS A 781 39.64 1.17 -9.96
N ILE A 782 39.33 2.16 -10.81
CA ILE A 782 39.70 2.17 -12.24
C ILE A 782 41.23 2.17 -12.38
N VAL A 783 41.92 3.14 -11.76
CA VAL A 783 43.38 3.29 -11.87
C VAL A 783 44.13 2.07 -11.30
N ARG A 784 43.63 1.49 -10.20
CA ARG A 784 44.26 0.30 -9.59
C ARG A 784 44.07 -0.98 -10.40
N SER A 785 42.92 -1.16 -11.05
CA SER A 785 42.67 -2.39 -11.82
C SER A 785 43.40 -2.44 -13.15
N LYS A 786 43.75 -1.27 -13.71
CA LYS A 786 44.40 -1.11 -15.03
C LYS A 786 43.63 -1.79 -16.16
N VAL A 787 42.31 -1.92 -16.02
CA VAL A 787 41.46 -2.68 -16.96
C VAL A 787 41.51 -2.07 -18.37
N ILE A 788 41.51 -0.73 -18.47
CA ILE A 788 41.71 0.00 -19.73
C ILE A 788 43.08 -0.28 -20.33
N SER A 789 44.15 -0.19 -19.53
CA SER A 789 45.52 -0.46 -19.98
C SER A 789 45.69 -1.89 -20.48
N LYS A 790 45.02 -2.85 -19.83
CA LYS A 790 44.99 -4.25 -20.26
C LYS A 790 44.29 -4.41 -21.61
N TRP A 791 43.12 -3.79 -21.79
CA TRP A 791 42.38 -3.88 -23.04
C TRP A 791 43.14 -3.27 -24.22
N LEU A 792 43.78 -2.11 -24.03
CA LEU A 792 44.61 -1.47 -25.06
C LEU A 792 45.94 -2.20 -25.31
N GLY A 793 46.61 -2.69 -24.26
CA GLY A 793 47.97 -3.22 -24.34
C GLY A 793 48.06 -4.73 -24.56
N GLU A 794 47.35 -5.52 -23.74
CA GLU A 794 47.40 -6.99 -23.78
C GLU A 794 46.40 -7.55 -24.81
N GLU A 795 45.15 -7.09 -24.77
CA GLU A 795 44.08 -7.54 -25.67
C GLU A 795 44.06 -6.79 -27.01
N LYS A 796 44.83 -5.69 -27.13
CA LYS A 796 45.05 -4.89 -28.34
C LYS A 796 43.76 -4.36 -28.99
N LEU A 797 42.77 -4.03 -28.17
CA LEU A 797 41.55 -3.37 -28.64
C LEU A 797 41.83 -1.94 -29.12
N THR A 798 41.11 -1.50 -30.14
CA THR A 798 41.10 -0.09 -30.56
C THR A 798 40.37 0.78 -29.53
N PRO A 799 40.60 2.11 -29.51
CA PRO A 799 39.87 3.01 -28.62
C PRO A 799 38.34 2.91 -28.75
N ASP A 800 37.82 2.73 -29.97
CA ASP A 800 36.38 2.48 -30.21
C ASP A 800 35.90 1.17 -29.59
N GLN A 801 36.65 0.07 -29.73
CA GLN A 801 36.30 -1.22 -29.12
C GLN A 801 36.37 -1.16 -27.58
N VAL A 802 37.27 -0.36 -27.02
CA VAL A 802 37.32 -0.10 -25.58
C VAL A 802 36.12 0.73 -25.13
N LEU A 803 35.72 1.76 -25.89
CA LEU A 803 34.52 2.55 -25.63
C LEU A 803 33.27 1.67 -25.65
N ASP A 804 33.09 0.87 -26.70
CA ASP A 804 31.98 -0.09 -26.82
C ASP A 804 31.93 -1.03 -25.61
N ARG A 805 33.09 -1.56 -25.19
CA ARG A 805 33.20 -2.44 -24.02
C ARG A 805 32.89 -1.72 -22.69
N ILE A 806 33.34 -0.47 -22.49
CA ILE A 806 32.98 0.33 -21.29
C ILE A 806 31.46 0.42 -21.17
N TYR A 807 30.79 0.73 -22.28
CA TYR A 807 29.34 0.93 -22.35
C TYR A 807 28.55 -0.37 -22.18
N ILE A 808 28.89 -1.45 -22.90
CA ILE A 808 28.23 -2.75 -22.71
C ILE A 808 28.39 -3.24 -21.27
N ARG A 809 29.61 -3.18 -20.73
CA ARG A 809 29.94 -3.70 -19.40
C ARG A 809 29.28 -2.91 -18.26
N SER A 810 29.04 -1.60 -18.45
CA SER A 810 28.51 -0.72 -17.40
C SER A 810 27.01 -0.45 -17.53
N LEU A 811 26.50 -0.37 -18.77
CA LEU A 811 25.15 0.08 -19.10
C LEU A 811 24.34 -0.96 -19.90
N ALA A 812 24.95 -2.07 -20.34
CA ALA A 812 24.32 -3.11 -21.18
C ALA A 812 23.83 -2.65 -22.56
N ARG A 813 24.35 -1.51 -23.05
CA ARG A 813 24.09 -0.95 -24.39
C ARG A 813 25.39 -0.50 -25.06
N MET A 814 25.32 -0.17 -26.34
CA MET A 814 26.39 0.55 -27.05
C MET A 814 26.40 2.04 -26.66
N PRO A 815 27.52 2.77 -26.82
CA PRO A 815 27.52 4.23 -26.78
C PRO A 815 26.69 4.79 -27.93
N ASP A 816 26.00 5.91 -27.71
CA ASP A 816 25.33 6.66 -28.76
C ASP A 816 26.30 7.54 -29.57
N ASP A 817 25.81 8.13 -30.66
CA ASP A 817 26.62 8.97 -31.56
C ASP A 817 27.19 10.22 -30.87
N THR A 818 26.50 10.76 -29.86
CA THR A 818 26.94 11.93 -29.08
C THR A 818 28.08 11.53 -28.14
N GLU A 819 27.92 10.40 -27.45
CA GLU A 819 28.91 9.82 -26.54
C GLU A 819 30.19 9.40 -27.27
N ARG A 820 30.05 8.81 -28.47
CA ARG A 820 31.18 8.48 -29.34
C ARG A 820 31.88 9.74 -29.86
N THR A 821 31.14 10.72 -30.35
CA THR A 821 31.70 11.99 -30.86
C THR A 821 32.48 12.72 -29.78
N ALA A 822 31.92 12.87 -28.58
CA ALA A 822 32.61 13.50 -27.45
C ALA A 822 33.90 12.76 -27.07
N THR A 823 33.89 11.41 -27.08
CA THR A 823 35.10 10.61 -26.84
C THR A 823 36.15 10.81 -27.94
N HIS A 824 35.74 10.88 -29.20
CA HIS A 824 36.65 11.13 -30.33
C HIS A 824 37.29 12.52 -30.25
N GLU A 825 36.54 13.55 -29.86
CA GLU A 825 37.07 14.90 -29.61
C GLU A 825 38.14 14.89 -28.49
N MET A 826 37.90 14.17 -27.39
CA MET A 826 38.88 14.03 -26.30
C MET A 826 40.14 13.28 -26.74
N LEU A 827 40.00 12.23 -27.57
CA LEU A 827 41.13 11.45 -28.11
C LEU A 827 41.93 12.25 -29.16
N ALA A 828 41.31 13.21 -29.86
CA ALA A 828 41.96 14.04 -30.86
C ALA A 828 42.69 15.27 -30.29
N ALA A 829 42.54 15.57 -29.00
CA ALA A 829 43.17 16.71 -28.36
C ALA A 829 44.71 16.63 -28.35
N GLU A 830 45.39 17.77 -28.44
CA GLU A 830 46.86 17.81 -28.48
C GLU A 830 47.45 17.27 -27.17
N GLY A 831 48.32 16.27 -27.28
CA GLY A 831 48.92 15.59 -26.12
C GLY A 831 48.01 14.58 -25.41
N ALA A 832 46.84 14.25 -25.97
CA ALA A 832 45.93 13.26 -25.39
C ALA A 832 46.59 11.89 -25.19
N ASN A 833 46.42 11.31 -24.00
CA ASN A 833 46.79 9.94 -23.71
C ASN A 833 45.53 9.06 -23.77
N ALA A 834 45.44 8.17 -24.77
CA ALA A 834 44.26 7.33 -24.98
C ALA A 834 43.86 6.49 -23.75
N ASN A 835 44.82 6.05 -22.93
CA ASN A 835 44.51 5.33 -21.69
C ASN A 835 43.83 6.25 -20.67
N GLN A 836 44.35 7.47 -20.48
CA GLN A 836 43.76 8.44 -19.55
C GLN A 836 42.36 8.85 -20.00
N VAL A 837 42.18 9.18 -21.30
CA VAL A 837 40.88 9.58 -21.84
C VAL A 837 39.83 8.48 -21.65
N LEU A 838 40.18 7.21 -21.88
CA LEU A 838 39.25 6.09 -21.70
C LEU A 838 39.02 5.74 -20.22
N GLU A 839 39.98 6.00 -19.32
CA GLU A 839 39.77 5.93 -17.86
C GLU A 839 38.83 7.06 -17.37
N ASP A 840 38.94 8.27 -17.92
CA ASP A 840 38.07 9.41 -17.61
C ASP A 840 36.64 9.19 -18.13
N VAL A 841 36.48 8.66 -19.35
CA VAL A 841 35.18 8.23 -19.90
C VAL A 841 34.56 7.13 -19.05
N PHE A 842 35.35 6.12 -18.64
CA PHE A 842 34.85 5.06 -17.76
C PHE A 842 34.41 5.63 -16.40
N TRP A 843 35.18 6.54 -15.81
CA TRP A 843 34.79 7.25 -14.59
C TRP A 843 33.49 8.04 -14.77
N ALA A 844 33.31 8.72 -15.91
CA ALA A 844 32.11 9.49 -16.21
C ALA A 844 30.87 8.58 -16.33
N VAL A 845 30.99 7.45 -17.02
CA VAL A 845 29.92 6.43 -17.12
C VAL A 845 29.52 5.90 -15.74
N LEU A 846 30.48 5.56 -14.88
CA LEU A 846 30.20 5.05 -13.52
C LEU A 846 29.63 6.12 -12.56
N ASN A 847 29.81 7.40 -12.88
CA ASN A 847 29.16 8.52 -12.19
C ASN A 847 27.79 8.90 -12.80
N GLY A 848 27.44 8.33 -13.96
CA GLY A 848 26.20 8.59 -14.67
C GLY A 848 24.96 8.08 -13.92
N ARG A 849 23.84 8.78 -14.09
CA ARG A 849 22.54 8.35 -13.52
C ARG A 849 22.14 6.96 -14.03
N GLU A 850 22.40 6.67 -15.29
CA GLU A 850 22.10 5.38 -15.92
C GLU A 850 22.87 4.20 -15.28
N PHE A 851 24.07 4.44 -14.76
CA PHE A 851 24.81 3.43 -14.00
C PHE A 851 24.23 3.22 -12.60
N VAL A 852 23.93 4.32 -11.89
CA VAL A 852 23.51 4.32 -10.48
C VAL A 852 22.03 3.89 -10.29
N PHE A 853 21.21 4.03 -11.32
CA PHE A 853 19.78 3.71 -11.29
C PHE A 853 19.41 2.58 -12.25
N ASN A 854 18.66 1.61 -11.73
CA ASN A 854 17.92 0.63 -12.51
C ASN A 854 16.66 1.31 -13.09
N HIS A 855 16.36 1.11 -14.37
CA HIS A 855 15.39 1.90 -15.16
C HIS A 855 14.60 1.03 -16.13
#